data_AF-A0A109FBS8-F1
#
_entry.id   AF-A0A109FBS8-F1
#
_cell.length_a   1.000
_cell.length_b   1.000
_cell.length_c   1.000
_cell.angle_alpha   90.00
_cell.angle_beta   90.00
_cell.angle_gamma   90.00
#
_symmetry.space_group_name_H-M   'P 1'
#
loop_
_entity.id
_entity.type
_entity.pdbx_description
1 polymer ?
#
loop_
_entity_poly.entity_id
_entity_poly.type
_entity_poly.pdbx_seq_one_letter_code
_entity_poly.pdbx_strand_id
1 'polypeptide(L)'
;MPTSPCAPLLLVLPVVALLAAVPVVRGEPHPNASSSSWLLPAPFASKRRFTQDKLIDAGDLNLAPTVGGPIAAWLDWNGDQHVDLVRLSADQRSLAVHLWDSAQFQFGSSEAAARLETDLRVIKSVVPGDYNFDGKIDLLLLGSLHTGGWWGGDDDQEDRTEMRVHLQQPDGSIGPAIRITDAASLAHPIPFDGTGDMRTDLIGFAHASGKEEPDVLQMWRNVFDPANNDGNGNDNENSSSSLFSLVDAPLDYSSHPSGQFTCHFPSPHFNAFIDLDGDCLADLFFVCLGGGKRGHDPERLEYQVWTNTKGGGEGKGKFVFKREGKLPRGTKSVTFGDMDRDGTIDLVVTSCPKSTKHHQPRADCQISILYNRQIPLCDSSSSSSAGEGACRDPEALCTADPDFGFTTPDDGETTIIRVEDLAPSGGHDGKPRRRRRLVTQSAAGFKGSFPLLASVGDFNIDGYPDLLIVTADEHNPKDKRAQILESVPCSGAIVGCGGGGGGSGGGDGRRRGRRGFRLVTNGAEALEQIDDVESAHWVDIDDDGTLDILVQQSGGAGSSGAARYPVFIKNNYFHDAFFLKAQVLNGACQGWCEPRPGTDEQRYRPFGSSYSGASFKFTVLDPTGARRSTQFAQLPQSSYMSLSTPYAYCGLGRTNNYVENLFVGSTRDQPQHFINVEGIIPNSQILINPYQSEGVDEPSGWTKTLYLRPGDWIPWVTVVLLAAILGLGIVVIVLHLREKREDEAERRARLLSLNFQAL
;
A
#
# COMPACT_ATOMS: atom_id res chain seq x y z
N MET A 1 -11.59 -28.63 -64.40
CA MET A 1 -11.51 -30.04 -64.86
C MET A 1 -10.18 -30.24 -65.56
N PRO A 2 -9.43 -31.35 -65.36
CA PRO A 2 -9.45 -32.37 -64.28
C PRO A 2 -8.16 -32.29 -63.39
N THR A 3 -8.22 -32.34 -62.05
CA THR A 3 -8.24 -33.48 -61.07
C THR A 3 -6.92 -34.23 -60.80
N SER A 4 -6.26 -33.89 -59.66
CA SER A 4 -5.61 -34.71 -58.59
C SER A 4 -4.50 -35.76 -58.91
N PRO A 5 -3.68 -36.25 -57.92
CA PRO A 5 -3.68 -35.98 -56.46
C PRO A 5 -2.31 -35.79 -55.74
N CYS A 6 -2.45 -35.38 -54.47
CA CYS A 6 -1.58 -35.37 -53.29
C CYS A 6 -0.25 -36.17 -53.24
N ALA A 7 0.78 -35.53 -52.65
CA ALA A 7 1.90 -36.16 -51.93
C ALA A 7 2.19 -35.36 -50.64
N PRO A 8 2.38 -35.99 -49.46
CA PRO A 8 2.58 -35.29 -48.20
C PRO A 8 4.04 -34.93 -47.93
N LEU A 9 4.17 -33.83 -47.19
CA LEU A 9 5.35 -33.20 -46.59
C LEU A 9 6.35 -34.19 -45.94
N LEU A 10 7.63 -33.97 -46.22
CA LEU A 10 8.77 -34.55 -45.51
C LEU A 10 9.62 -33.38 -45.02
N LEU A 11 9.42 -32.96 -43.77
CA LEU A 11 10.22 -31.93 -43.10
C LEU A 11 10.13 -32.13 -41.58
N VAL A 12 11.04 -32.93 -41.03
CA VAL A 12 11.45 -32.83 -39.63
C VAL A 12 12.97 -32.93 -39.60
N LEU A 13 13.58 -31.82 -39.21
CA LEU A 13 15.01 -31.64 -38.90
C LEU A 13 15.06 -31.06 -37.45
N PRO A 14 16.25 -30.94 -36.83
CA PRO A 14 16.67 -31.56 -35.58
C PRO A 14 16.32 -30.76 -34.30
N VAL A 15 16.08 -31.45 -33.17
CA VAL A 15 15.85 -30.80 -31.84
C VAL A 15 16.80 -31.33 -30.74
N VAL A 16 17.77 -32.20 -31.03
CA VAL A 16 18.53 -32.91 -29.97
C VAL A 16 19.87 -32.24 -29.57
N ALA A 17 20.19 -31.02 -30.01
CA ALA A 17 21.53 -30.45 -29.82
C ALA A 17 21.60 -29.15 -28.99
N LEU A 18 20.92 -29.06 -27.85
CA LEU A 18 20.97 -27.84 -27.01
C LEU A 18 20.90 -28.07 -25.48
N LEU A 19 21.48 -29.16 -24.97
CA LEU A 19 21.55 -29.45 -23.52
C LEU A 19 22.95 -29.86 -23.03
N ALA A 20 24.00 -29.15 -23.46
CA ALA A 20 25.34 -29.34 -22.91
C ALA A 20 26.09 -28.02 -22.73
N ALA A 21 25.71 -27.24 -21.72
CA ALA A 21 26.58 -26.24 -21.08
C ALA A 21 25.95 -25.68 -19.80
N VAL A 22 26.19 -26.31 -18.65
CA VAL A 22 26.15 -25.64 -17.33
C VAL A 22 27.34 -26.17 -16.52
N PRO A 23 28.26 -25.32 -16.03
CA PRO A 23 29.40 -25.78 -15.24
C PRO A 23 28.98 -26.00 -13.79
N VAL A 24 29.33 -27.16 -13.23
CA VAL A 24 29.17 -27.49 -11.81
C VAL A 24 30.41 -26.99 -11.06
N VAL A 25 30.23 -26.03 -10.16
CA VAL A 25 31.24 -25.64 -9.17
C VAL A 25 31.22 -26.67 -8.03
N ARG A 26 32.35 -27.32 -7.79
CA ARG A 26 32.57 -28.29 -6.70
C ARG A 26 32.91 -27.58 -5.39
N GLY A 27 32.12 -27.81 -4.35
CA GLY A 27 32.52 -27.67 -2.95
C GLY A 27 32.42 -29.03 -2.26
N GLU A 28 33.51 -29.51 -1.67
CA GLU A 28 33.62 -30.79 -0.96
C GLU A 28 32.90 -30.78 0.41
N PRO A 29 32.36 -31.92 0.88
CA PRO A 29 32.15 -32.14 2.31
C PRO A 29 32.90 -33.38 2.83
N HIS A 30 33.51 -33.25 4.02
CA HIS A 30 34.07 -34.35 4.79
C HIS A 30 33.02 -35.07 5.67
N PRO A 31 33.26 -36.33 6.09
CA PRO A 31 32.19 -37.30 6.38
C PRO A 31 32.05 -37.71 7.86
N ASN A 32 30.92 -38.37 8.17
CA ASN A 32 30.63 -39.42 9.18
C ASN A 32 29.23 -39.17 9.82
N ALA A 33 28.30 -40.11 10.00
CA ALA A 33 28.31 -41.57 9.94
C ALA A 33 26.90 -42.12 9.64
N SER A 34 26.88 -43.42 9.33
CA SER A 34 25.86 -44.28 8.75
C SER A 34 24.67 -44.68 9.64
N SER A 35 23.50 -44.84 9.02
CA SER A 35 22.70 -46.08 9.12
C SER A 35 21.77 -46.22 7.91
N SER A 36 21.88 -47.37 7.25
CA SER A 36 21.27 -47.73 5.96
C SER A 36 19.79 -48.12 6.07
N SER A 37 18.94 -47.43 5.33
CA SER A 37 17.69 -47.97 4.79
C SER A 37 17.60 -47.60 3.31
N TRP A 38 17.28 -48.59 2.47
CA TRP A 38 17.11 -48.42 1.04
C TRP A 38 15.89 -47.55 0.77
N LEU A 39 16.10 -46.26 0.54
CA LEU A 39 15.11 -45.33 0.00
C LEU A 39 15.82 -44.43 -1.01
N LEU A 40 15.14 -44.18 -2.12
CA LEU A 40 15.52 -43.25 -3.18
C LEU A 40 16.12 -41.96 -2.58
N PRO A 41 17.16 -41.36 -3.20
CA PRO A 41 17.68 -40.09 -2.72
C PRO A 41 16.51 -39.09 -2.75
N ALA A 42 16.33 -38.34 -1.66
CA ALA A 42 15.40 -37.24 -1.60
C ALA A 42 16.10 -35.95 -2.05
N PRO A 43 15.96 -35.52 -3.32
CA PRO A 43 16.13 -34.12 -3.70
C PRO A 43 14.80 -33.51 -4.18
N PHE A 44 13.67 -34.01 -3.67
CA PHE A 44 12.34 -33.69 -4.21
C PHE A 44 11.27 -33.37 -3.17
N ALA A 45 11.67 -33.03 -1.95
CA ALA A 45 10.81 -32.23 -1.09
C ALA A 45 11.20 -30.77 -1.33
N SER A 46 10.39 -29.99 -2.05
CA SER A 46 10.27 -28.59 -1.61
C SER A 46 9.71 -28.73 -0.20
N LYS A 47 10.57 -28.61 0.82
CA LYS A 47 10.04 -28.42 2.16
C LYS A 47 9.11 -27.24 2.02
N ARG A 48 7.81 -27.43 2.27
CA ARG A 48 6.93 -26.31 2.62
C ARG A 48 7.76 -25.44 3.55
N ARG A 49 8.07 -24.20 3.14
CA ARG A 49 8.98 -23.34 3.91
C ARG A 49 8.47 -23.24 5.35
N PHE A 50 7.14 -23.27 5.50
CA PHE A 50 6.43 -23.35 6.78
C PHE A 50 5.24 -24.30 6.69
N THR A 51 5.02 -25.10 7.74
CA THR A 51 3.97 -26.13 7.81
C THR A 51 2.81 -25.76 8.73
N GLN A 52 2.83 -24.56 9.32
CA GLN A 52 1.86 -24.11 10.33
C GLN A 52 1.28 -22.75 9.92
N ASP A 53 -0.03 -22.60 10.04
CA ASP A 53 -0.74 -21.33 9.81
C ASP A 53 -0.52 -20.42 11.03
N LYS A 54 0.55 -19.60 10.97
CA LYS A 54 0.96 -18.71 12.05
C LYS A 54 1.86 -17.58 11.55
N LEU A 55 2.07 -16.58 12.39
CA LEU A 55 3.11 -15.58 12.23
C LEU A 55 4.50 -16.18 12.51
N ILE A 56 5.47 -15.79 11.70
CA ILE A 56 6.84 -16.30 11.76
C ILE A 56 7.80 -15.13 11.87
N ASP A 57 8.69 -15.18 12.84
CA ASP A 57 9.78 -14.21 12.95
C ASP A 57 10.78 -14.41 11.80
N ALA A 58 10.91 -13.39 10.95
CA ALA A 58 11.84 -13.34 9.84
C ALA A 58 13.11 -12.53 10.18
N GLY A 59 13.23 -12.03 11.41
CA GLY A 59 14.37 -11.26 11.88
C GLY A 59 14.44 -9.86 11.28
N ASP A 60 15.65 -9.32 11.19
CA ASP A 60 15.93 -7.96 10.72
C ASP A 60 16.17 -7.86 9.20
N LEU A 61 16.20 -9.00 8.49
CA LEU A 61 16.45 -9.09 7.05
C LEU A 61 17.70 -8.31 6.58
N ASN A 62 18.78 -8.43 7.34
CA ASN A 62 20.09 -7.79 7.10
C ASN A 62 20.10 -6.25 7.26
N LEU A 63 19.13 -5.68 7.98
CA LEU A 63 19.13 -4.26 8.33
C LEU A 63 19.85 -3.94 9.66
N ALA A 64 20.25 -4.94 10.46
CA ALA A 64 20.79 -4.72 11.79
C ALA A 64 22.32 -4.81 12.02
N PRO A 65 23.25 -4.75 11.02
CA PRO A 65 24.68 -4.79 11.37
C PRO A 65 25.13 -3.58 12.24
N THR A 66 24.33 -2.51 12.31
CA THR A 66 24.41 -1.43 13.31
C THR A 66 23.02 -0.91 13.69
N VAL A 67 22.79 -0.52 14.95
CA VAL A 67 21.52 0.13 15.37
C VAL A 67 21.38 1.49 14.67
N GLY A 68 20.51 1.56 13.66
CA GLY A 68 20.14 2.78 12.93
C GLY A 68 18.88 3.45 13.49
N GLY A 69 18.34 4.42 12.77
CA GLY A 69 17.06 5.08 13.08
C GLY A 69 15.86 4.35 12.47
N PRO A 70 14.68 4.98 12.47
CA PRO A 70 13.45 4.39 11.92
C PRO A 70 13.53 4.24 10.40
N ILE A 71 12.88 3.20 9.89
CA ILE A 71 12.40 3.12 8.51
C ILE A 71 11.36 4.23 8.34
N ALA A 72 11.52 5.02 7.28
CA ALA A 72 10.81 6.27 7.06
C ALA A 72 9.84 6.23 5.89
N ALA A 73 10.15 5.44 4.86
CA ALA A 73 9.32 5.31 3.68
C ALA A 73 9.54 3.97 2.98
N TRP A 74 8.51 3.53 2.27
CA TRP A 74 8.54 2.44 1.28
C TRP A 74 8.53 3.04 -0.12
N LEU A 75 9.27 2.44 -1.05
CA LEU A 75 9.35 2.89 -2.44
C LEU A 75 9.94 1.80 -3.33
N ASP A 76 9.99 2.01 -4.64
CA ASP A 76 10.73 1.17 -5.60
C ASP A 76 11.83 2.05 -6.20
N TRP A 77 13.05 1.95 -5.67
CA TRP A 77 14.14 2.89 -5.98
C TRP A 77 14.73 2.55 -7.33
N ASN A 78 15.00 1.28 -7.59
CA ASN A 78 15.69 0.83 -8.80
C ASN A 78 14.70 0.49 -9.94
N GLY A 79 13.39 0.61 -9.73
CA GLY A 79 12.35 0.34 -10.71
C GLY A 79 12.19 -1.14 -11.03
N ASP A 80 12.51 -2.03 -10.09
CA ASP A 80 12.45 -3.49 -10.26
C ASP A 80 11.12 -4.12 -9.79
N GLN A 81 10.17 -3.29 -9.35
CA GLN A 81 8.84 -3.63 -8.84
C GLN A 81 8.81 -4.27 -7.46
N HIS A 82 9.96 -4.45 -6.81
CA HIS A 82 10.01 -4.84 -5.41
C HIS A 82 10.01 -3.62 -4.50
N VAL A 83 9.62 -3.84 -3.25
CA VAL A 83 9.54 -2.78 -2.25
C VAL A 83 10.91 -2.61 -1.59
N ASP A 84 11.54 -1.50 -1.91
CA ASP A 84 12.71 -0.96 -1.22
C ASP A 84 12.28 -0.07 -0.05
N LEU A 85 13.25 0.33 0.78
CA LEU A 85 12.98 1.19 1.93
C LEU A 85 14.00 2.32 2.08
N VAL A 86 13.57 3.39 2.74
CA VAL A 86 14.44 4.44 3.26
C VAL A 86 14.52 4.33 4.77
N ARG A 87 15.75 4.35 5.29
CA ARG A 87 16.02 4.33 6.73
C ARG A 87 16.75 5.59 7.16
N LEU A 88 16.27 6.23 8.23
CA LEU A 88 16.98 7.33 8.86
C LEU A 88 18.12 6.84 9.74
N SER A 89 19.10 7.71 9.96
CA SER A 89 20.05 7.62 11.07
C SER A 89 19.35 7.88 12.41
N ALA A 90 19.91 7.34 13.49
CA ALA A 90 19.36 7.50 14.84
C ALA A 90 19.36 8.96 15.33
N ASP A 91 20.21 9.83 14.78
CA ASP A 91 20.23 11.27 15.08
C ASP A 91 19.34 12.10 14.14
N GLN A 92 18.68 11.45 13.17
CA GLN A 92 17.83 12.04 12.13
C GLN A 92 18.56 13.08 11.25
N ARG A 93 19.85 12.89 10.97
CA ARG A 93 20.63 13.83 10.13
C ARG A 93 20.99 13.32 8.76
N SER A 94 20.98 12.01 8.61
CA SER A 94 21.19 11.33 7.33
C SER A 94 20.15 10.25 7.10
N LEU A 95 20.03 9.82 5.85
CA LEU A 95 19.22 8.68 5.45
C LEU A 95 20.00 7.76 4.52
N ALA A 96 19.52 6.53 4.35
CA ALA A 96 20.02 5.56 3.40
C ALA A 96 18.86 4.81 2.74
N VAL A 97 19.00 4.53 1.44
CA VAL A 97 18.10 3.64 0.70
C VAL A 97 18.64 2.21 0.77
N HIS A 98 17.77 1.24 1.02
CA HIS A 98 18.09 -0.18 1.05
C HIS A 98 17.26 -0.91 0.00
N LEU A 99 17.95 -1.62 -0.89
CA LEU A 99 17.32 -2.37 -1.98
C LEU A 99 16.95 -3.78 -1.55
N TRP A 100 15.78 -4.27 -1.94
CA TRP A 100 15.37 -5.65 -1.68
C TRP A 100 16.07 -6.62 -2.64
N ASP A 101 16.71 -7.67 -2.10
CA ASP A 101 17.24 -8.78 -2.89
C ASP A 101 16.31 -9.99 -2.72
N SER A 102 15.43 -10.21 -3.70
CA SER A 102 14.48 -11.31 -3.69
C SER A 102 15.14 -12.69 -3.79
N ALA A 103 16.36 -12.79 -4.33
CA ALA A 103 17.10 -14.04 -4.42
C ALA A 103 17.75 -14.42 -3.09
N GLN A 104 18.25 -13.44 -2.34
CA GLN A 104 18.85 -13.65 -1.01
C GLN A 104 17.84 -13.53 0.14
N PHE A 105 16.64 -13.01 -0.12
CA PHE A 105 15.59 -12.79 0.87
C PHE A 105 16.02 -11.82 1.98
N GLN A 106 16.68 -10.74 1.62
CA GLN A 106 17.20 -9.77 2.56
C GLN A 106 17.40 -8.43 1.87
N PHE A 107 17.52 -7.36 2.65
CA PHE A 107 17.94 -6.08 2.10
C PHE A 107 19.45 -6.11 1.83
N GLY A 108 19.83 -5.64 0.66
CA GLY A 108 21.21 -5.47 0.27
C GLY A 108 21.92 -4.48 1.19
N SER A 109 23.13 -4.84 1.63
CA SER A 109 24.01 -3.95 2.39
C SER A 109 24.86 -3.05 1.47
N SER A 110 24.34 -2.68 0.29
CA SER A 110 25.21 -2.15 -0.77
C SER A 110 26.04 -0.99 -0.23
N GLU A 111 27.34 -0.98 -0.55
CA GLU A 111 28.20 0.20 -0.37
C GLU A 111 27.68 1.41 -1.20
N ALA A 112 26.65 1.17 -2.03
CA ALA A 112 25.79 2.14 -2.70
C ALA A 112 24.50 2.48 -1.90
N ALA A 113 24.46 2.23 -0.59
CA ALA A 113 23.57 2.97 0.31
C ALA A 113 23.96 4.43 0.13
N ALA A 114 23.22 5.14 -0.73
CA ALA A 114 23.41 6.56 -0.96
C ALA A 114 23.09 7.24 0.38
N ARG A 115 24.13 7.36 1.22
CA ARG A 115 24.03 8.00 2.51
C ARG A 115 23.99 9.48 2.20
N LEU A 116 22.79 10.02 2.26
CA LEU A 116 22.60 11.44 2.07
C LEU A 116 22.82 12.13 3.41
N GLU A 117 23.85 12.99 3.47
CA GLU A 117 23.96 14.02 4.49
C GLU A 117 23.30 15.29 3.95
N THR A 118 22.32 15.79 4.69
CA THR A 118 21.52 16.97 4.30
C THR A 118 21.93 18.19 5.14
N ASP A 119 21.63 19.40 4.65
CA ASP A 119 21.77 20.63 5.43
C ASP A 119 20.74 20.72 6.56
N LEU A 120 19.65 19.94 6.48
CA LEU A 120 18.68 19.78 7.57
C LEU A 120 19.37 19.20 8.81
N ARG A 121 19.15 19.84 9.95
CA ARG A 121 19.69 19.40 11.25
C ARG A 121 18.86 18.29 11.87
N VAL A 122 17.58 18.18 11.49
CA VAL A 122 16.65 17.12 11.89
C VAL A 122 15.70 16.85 10.73
N ILE A 123 15.70 15.60 10.24
CA ILE A 123 14.72 15.07 9.29
C ILE A 123 13.50 14.57 10.09
N LYS A 124 12.32 15.12 9.80
CA LYS A 124 11.05 14.80 10.46
C LYS A 124 10.15 13.88 9.63
N SER A 125 10.24 13.94 8.31
CA SER A 125 9.48 13.08 7.39
C SER A 125 10.25 12.89 6.08
N VAL A 126 10.07 11.74 5.45
CA VAL A 126 10.55 11.45 4.09
C VAL A 126 9.32 11.09 3.25
N VAL A 127 9.13 11.77 2.14
CA VAL A 127 8.00 11.57 1.22
C VAL A 127 8.57 11.19 -0.14
N PRO A 128 8.47 9.91 -0.56
CA PRO A 128 8.80 9.51 -1.91
C PRO A 128 7.78 10.07 -2.90
N GLY A 129 8.25 10.50 -4.07
CA GLY A 129 7.42 10.93 -5.18
C GLY A 129 8.29 11.21 -6.39
N ASP A 130 7.74 11.18 -7.59
CA ASP A 130 8.45 11.65 -8.79
C ASP A 130 8.22 13.16 -8.91
N TYR A 131 9.22 13.95 -8.54
CA TYR A 131 9.11 15.41 -8.40
C TYR A 131 9.60 16.15 -9.65
N ASN A 132 10.42 15.51 -10.47
CA ASN A 132 10.86 16.06 -11.77
C ASN A 132 10.08 15.47 -12.96
N PHE A 133 9.18 14.52 -12.71
CA PHE A 133 8.32 13.85 -13.69
C PHE A 133 9.10 13.05 -14.74
N ASP A 134 10.19 12.37 -14.33
CA ASP A 134 11.02 11.56 -15.23
C ASP A 134 10.73 10.04 -15.16
N GLY A 135 9.82 9.62 -14.29
CA GLY A 135 9.42 8.22 -14.09
C GLY A 135 10.26 7.49 -13.03
N LYS A 136 11.21 8.17 -12.38
CA LYS A 136 11.96 7.65 -11.24
C LYS A 136 11.41 8.23 -9.94
N ILE A 137 11.70 7.55 -8.85
CA ILE A 137 11.31 8.03 -7.53
C ILE A 137 12.38 8.97 -6.97
N ASP A 138 11.94 10.14 -6.52
CA ASP A 138 12.73 11.13 -5.83
C ASP A 138 12.31 11.19 -4.35
N LEU A 139 13.06 11.95 -3.54
CA LEU A 139 12.80 12.09 -2.11
C LEU A 139 12.56 13.56 -1.72
N LEU A 140 11.38 13.85 -1.16
CA LEU A 140 11.12 15.09 -0.43
C LEU A 140 11.40 14.88 1.06
N LEU A 141 12.35 15.66 1.59
CA LEU A 141 12.67 15.70 3.01
C LEU A 141 12.00 16.90 3.64
N LEU A 142 11.23 16.63 4.71
CA LEU A 142 10.64 17.64 5.58
C LEU A 142 11.41 17.64 6.89
N GLY A 143 11.87 18.80 7.33
CA GLY A 143 12.69 18.88 8.53
C GLY A 143 12.94 20.29 9.02
N SER A 144 13.99 20.41 9.83
CA SER A 144 14.35 21.66 10.49
C SER A 144 15.83 21.98 10.36
N LEU A 145 16.15 23.27 10.35
CA LEU A 145 17.53 23.76 10.40
C LEU A 145 18.06 23.93 11.83
N HIS A 146 17.24 23.66 12.85
CA HIS A 146 17.58 23.79 14.26
C HIS A 146 17.58 22.42 14.94
N THR A 147 18.50 22.19 15.87
CA THR A 147 18.67 20.86 16.48
C THR A 147 17.70 20.54 17.63
N GLY A 148 16.86 21.51 18.02
CA GLY A 148 16.14 21.54 19.29
C GLY A 148 17.09 21.77 20.47
N GLY A 149 16.72 22.59 21.46
CA GLY A 149 17.60 22.93 22.59
C GLY A 149 18.03 21.71 23.43
N TRP A 150 19.23 21.78 24.05
CA TRP A 150 19.86 20.69 24.84
C TRP A 150 18.98 20.16 25.98
N TRP A 151 18.07 20.97 26.51
CA TRP A 151 17.18 20.60 27.62
C TRP A 151 15.81 20.06 27.19
N GLY A 152 15.55 19.88 25.89
CA GLY A 152 14.20 19.60 25.39
C GLY A 152 13.20 20.69 25.81
N GLY A 153 13.70 21.87 26.14
CA GLY A 153 12.96 23.04 26.59
C GLY A 153 12.94 24.07 25.48
N ASP A 154 11.71 24.47 25.18
CA ASP A 154 11.23 25.50 24.27
C ASP A 154 11.32 25.16 22.77
N ASP A 155 10.21 24.59 22.28
CA ASP A 155 9.72 24.61 20.89
C ASP A 155 9.56 26.06 20.32
N ASP A 156 9.95 27.10 21.07
CA ASP A 156 9.74 28.52 20.73
C ASP A 156 10.66 29.07 19.62
N GLN A 157 11.49 28.24 18.98
CA GLN A 157 12.35 28.64 17.84
C GLN A 157 11.97 28.02 16.50
N GLU A 158 11.06 27.04 16.47
CA GLU A 158 10.64 26.43 15.22
C GLU A 158 9.23 26.89 14.87
N ASP A 159 9.13 27.74 13.85
CA ASP A 159 7.89 28.30 13.33
C ASP A 159 7.53 27.77 11.93
N ARG A 160 8.42 26.96 11.33
CA ARG A 160 8.32 26.50 9.95
C ARG A 160 8.95 25.15 9.69
N THR A 161 8.49 24.48 8.63
CA THR A 161 9.04 23.23 8.11
C THR A 161 9.83 23.50 6.83
N GLU A 162 11.09 23.09 6.82
CA GLU A 162 12.01 23.25 5.70
C GLU A 162 11.89 22.06 4.75
N MET A 163 11.88 22.34 3.45
CA MET A 163 11.69 21.34 2.40
C MET A 163 12.92 21.22 1.51
N ARG A 164 13.34 19.98 1.23
CA ARG A 164 14.44 19.65 0.31
C ARG A 164 14.01 18.52 -0.61
N VAL A 165 14.13 18.71 -1.92
CA VAL A 165 13.90 17.64 -2.90
C VAL A 165 15.25 17.10 -3.36
N HIS A 166 15.40 15.79 -3.34
CA HIS A 166 16.57 15.09 -3.84
C HIS A 166 16.17 14.19 -4.99
N LEU A 167 16.70 14.51 -6.18
CA LEU A 167 16.40 13.75 -7.39
C LEU A 167 17.25 12.50 -7.48
N GLN A 168 16.68 11.40 -7.96
CA GLN A 168 17.46 10.21 -8.30
C GLN A 168 18.40 10.49 -9.47
N GLN A 169 19.64 10.04 -9.36
CA GLN A 169 20.66 10.15 -10.41
C GLN A 169 20.68 8.91 -11.31
N PRO A 170 21.21 9.02 -12.54
CA PRO A 170 21.31 7.89 -13.48
C PRO A 170 22.06 6.67 -12.93
N ASP A 171 23.03 6.88 -12.03
CA ASP A 171 23.79 5.82 -11.37
C ASP A 171 23.07 5.18 -10.17
N GLY A 172 21.84 5.62 -9.87
CA GLY A 172 21.05 5.18 -8.71
C GLY A 172 21.42 5.89 -7.41
N SER A 173 22.31 6.89 -7.43
CA SER A 173 22.63 7.68 -6.24
C SER A 173 21.57 8.77 -5.97
N ILE A 174 21.61 9.33 -4.76
CA ILE A 174 20.74 10.45 -4.36
C ILE A 174 21.44 11.75 -4.74
N GLY A 175 20.77 12.59 -5.54
CA GLY A 175 21.29 13.87 -5.99
C GLY A 175 21.44 14.94 -4.91
N PRO A 176 22.07 16.09 -5.25
CA PRO A 176 22.16 17.23 -4.35
C PRO A 176 20.77 17.79 -3.98
N ALA A 177 20.71 18.52 -2.86
CA ALA A 177 19.46 19.09 -2.37
C ALA A 177 18.99 20.26 -3.23
N ILE A 178 17.79 20.15 -3.82
CA ILE A 178 17.06 21.28 -4.38
C ILE A 178 16.26 21.93 -3.25
N ARG A 179 16.61 23.18 -2.93
CA ARG A 179 15.96 23.94 -1.85
C ARG A 179 14.67 24.57 -2.35
N ILE A 180 13.58 24.36 -1.63
CA ILE A 180 12.33 25.10 -1.86
C ILE A 180 12.38 26.35 -0.96
N THR A 181 12.40 27.54 -1.59
CA THR A 181 12.61 28.82 -0.90
C THR A 181 11.44 29.22 0.00
N ASP A 182 10.22 28.86 -0.40
CA ASP A 182 9.00 29.13 0.36
C ASP A 182 8.76 27.99 1.35
N ALA A 183 9.19 28.19 2.59
CA ALA A 183 9.01 27.21 3.66
C ALA A 183 7.52 27.01 3.99
N ALA A 184 7.16 25.79 4.40
CA ALA A 184 5.84 25.51 4.93
C ALA A 184 5.76 25.92 6.41
N SER A 185 4.56 26.07 6.94
CA SER A 185 4.35 26.19 8.39
C SER A 185 4.74 24.89 9.11
N LEU A 186 4.52 24.83 10.43
CA LEU A 186 4.77 23.61 11.20
C LEU A 186 3.90 22.40 10.79
N ALA A 187 2.79 22.63 10.09
CA ALA A 187 2.00 21.55 9.51
C ALA A 187 2.65 21.09 8.19
N HIS A 188 3.01 19.81 8.12
CA HIS A 188 3.67 19.26 6.93
C HIS A 188 2.76 19.37 5.68
N PRO A 189 3.23 19.93 4.57
CA PRO A 189 2.48 19.88 3.32
C PRO A 189 2.34 18.43 2.84
N ILE A 190 1.26 18.13 2.10
CA ILE A 190 1.02 16.80 1.52
C ILE A 190 1.12 16.85 -0.01
N PRO A 191 1.64 15.79 -0.65
CA PRO A 191 1.60 15.64 -2.09
C PRO A 191 0.17 15.37 -2.58
N PHE A 192 -0.18 15.96 -3.71
CA PHE A 192 -1.41 15.75 -4.43
C PHE A 192 -1.24 16.17 -5.90
N ASP A 193 -2.26 15.96 -6.74
CA ASP A 193 -2.29 16.49 -8.11
C ASP A 193 -3.37 17.58 -8.20
N GLY A 194 -2.94 18.83 -7.99
CA GLY A 194 -3.83 19.98 -7.94
C GLY A 194 -4.21 20.48 -9.34
N THR A 195 -3.32 20.30 -10.31
CA THR A 195 -3.54 20.73 -11.70
C THR A 195 -4.28 19.69 -12.53
N GLY A 196 -4.17 18.40 -12.20
CA GLY A 196 -4.71 17.29 -12.98
C GLY A 196 -3.81 16.86 -14.13
N ASP A 197 -2.52 17.17 -14.09
CA ASP A 197 -1.55 16.77 -15.10
C ASP A 197 -0.72 15.55 -14.70
N MET A 198 -1.04 14.95 -13.52
CA MET A 198 -0.36 13.84 -12.86
C MET A 198 1.02 14.18 -12.28
N ARG A 199 1.45 15.43 -12.30
CA ARG A 199 2.67 15.86 -11.61
C ARG A 199 2.40 15.98 -10.12
N THR A 200 3.44 15.73 -9.32
CA THR A 200 3.35 15.84 -7.87
C THR A 200 3.42 17.30 -7.45
N ASP A 201 2.27 17.91 -7.13
CA ASP A 201 2.14 19.20 -6.44
C ASP A 201 2.17 19.00 -4.92
N LEU A 202 2.36 20.06 -4.14
CA LEU A 202 2.17 20.03 -2.67
C LEU A 202 1.11 21.03 -2.24
N ILE A 203 0.31 20.69 -1.23
CA ILE A 203 -0.65 21.60 -0.58
C ILE A 203 -0.40 21.68 0.92
N GLY A 204 -0.46 22.90 1.45
CA GLY A 204 -0.19 23.18 2.85
C GLY A 204 -0.23 24.67 3.15
N PHE A 205 0.07 25.01 4.40
CA PHE A 205 0.19 26.41 4.80
C PHE A 205 1.62 26.88 4.51
N ALA A 206 1.76 27.93 3.71
CA ALA A 206 3.06 28.58 3.50
C ALA A 206 3.35 29.51 4.69
N HIS A 207 4.60 29.47 5.15
CA HIS A 207 5.03 30.27 6.29
C HIS A 207 5.25 31.73 5.89
N ALA A 208 4.53 32.65 6.53
CA ALA A 208 4.71 34.08 6.28
C ALA A 208 5.97 34.60 7.00
N SER A 209 6.87 35.28 6.27
CA SER A 209 8.16 35.77 6.82
C SER A 209 8.01 36.91 7.83
N GLY A 210 6.82 37.50 7.97
CA GLY A 210 6.52 38.60 8.89
C GLY A 210 5.76 38.14 10.13
N LYS A 211 6.17 38.57 11.33
CA LYS A 211 5.55 38.21 12.63
C LYS A 211 4.06 38.57 12.79
N GLU A 212 3.48 39.33 11.86
CA GLU A 212 2.09 39.80 11.90
C GLU A 212 1.23 39.27 10.74
N GLU A 213 1.82 38.57 9.77
CA GLU A 213 1.06 37.97 8.66
C GLU A 213 0.68 36.53 9.01
N PRO A 214 -0.60 36.13 8.84
CA PRO A 214 -1.01 34.76 9.08
C PRO A 214 -0.49 33.84 7.97
N ASP A 215 -0.15 32.61 8.32
CA ASP A 215 0.12 31.57 7.31
C ASP A 215 -1.11 31.37 6.42
N VAL A 216 -0.87 31.24 5.12
CA VAL A 216 -1.93 31.11 4.09
C VAL A 216 -1.88 29.73 3.48
N LEU A 217 -3.05 29.12 3.24
CA LEU A 217 -3.14 27.88 2.48
C LEU A 217 -2.74 28.13 1.02
N GLN A 218 -1.69 27.45 0.56
CA GLN A 218 -1.15 27.60 -0.78
C GLN A 218 -0.80 26.24 -1.38
N MET A 219 -0.54 26.26 -2.68
CA MET A 219 -0.06 25.12 -3.44
C MET A 219 1.35 25.42 -3.97
N TRP A 220 2.29 24.52 -3.69
CA TRP A 220 3.56 24.47 -4.41
C TRP A 220 3.32 23.70 -5.70
N ARG A 221 3.01 24.44 -6.77
CA ARG A 221 2.73 23.87 -8.09
C ARG A 221 4.02 23.41 -8.73
N ASN A 222 4.06 22.17 -9.21
CA ASN A 222 5.20 21.61 -9.93
C ASN A 222 5.36 22.34 -11.27
N VAL A 223 6.49 23.02 -11.43
CA VAL A 223 6.85 23.75 -12.66
C VAL A 223 8.19 23.29 -13.21
N PHE A 224 8.63 22.09 -12.80
CA PHE A 224 9.93 21.57 -13.20
C PHE A 224 10.01 21.40 -14.72
N ASP A 225 10.97 22.12 -15.31
CA ASP A 225 11.34 22.01 -16.72
C ASP A 225 12.79 21.50 -16.84
N PRO A 226 13.01 20.31 -17.42
CA PRO A 226 14.35 19.76 -17.61
C PRO A 226 15.24 20.61 -18.54
N ALA A 227 14.67 21.43 -19.43
CA ALA A 227 15.46 22.29 -20.33
C ALA A 227 16.14 23.45 -19.60
N ASN A 228 15.57 23.89 -18.47
CA ASN A 228 16.08 24.99 -17.66
C ASN A 228 16.83 24.51 -16.42
N ASN A 229 16.77 23.21 -16.11
CA ASN A 229 17.36 22.60 -14.92
C ASN A 229 18.27 21.44 -15.34
N ASP A 230 19.59 21.67 -15.38
CA ASP A 230 20.57 20.63 -15.75
C ASP A 230 20.76 19.54 -14.70
N GLY A 231 19.97 19.56 -13.61
CA GLY A 231 20.00 18.57 -12.52
C GLY A 231 21.35 18.51 -11.78
N ASN A 232 22.31 19.35 -12.14
CA ASN A 232 23.71 19.19 -11.76
C ASN A 232 24.13 20.13 -10.63
N GLY A 233 23.16 20.82 -10.00
CA GLY A 233 23.39 21.65 -8.81
C GLY A 233 24.54 22.63 -8.96
N ASN A 234 24.80 23.14 -10.18
CA ASN A 234 25.86 24.11 -10.39
C ASN A 234 25.39 25.44 -9.81
N ASP A 235 25.77 25.66 -8.55
CA ASP A 235 25.58 26.85 -7.73
C ASP A 235 26.24 28.11 -8.34
N ASN A 236 25.88 28.46 -9.57
CA ASN A 236 25.90 29.86 -9.94
C ASN A 236 24.66 30.47 -9.28
N GLU A 237 24.88 31.24 -8.19
CA GLU A 237 23.89 31.94 -7.35
C GLU A 237 22.80 32.76 -8.10
N ASN A 238 22.81 32.79 -9.43
CA ASN A 238 21.87 33.52 -10.29
C ASN A 238 20.97 32.63 -11.18
N SER A 239 20.99 31.30 -11.04
CA SER A 239 20.09 30.38 -11.76
C SER A 239 19.34 29.49 -10.77
N SER A 240 18.35 30.04 -10.07
CA SER A 240 17.51 29.25 -9.17
C SER A 240 16.66 28.25 -9.97
N SER A 241 17.02 26.97 -9.94
CA SER A 241 16.20 25.89 -10.48
C SER A 241 14.90 25.79 -9.68
N SER A 242 13.81 26.40 -10.16
CA SER A 242 12.51 26.36 -9.46
C SER A 242 11.79 25.05 -9.78
N LEU A 243 11.82 24.09 -8.85
CA LEU A 243 11.00 22.87 -8.96
C LEU A 243 9.52 23.17 -8.72
N PHE A 244 9.25 24.06 -7.76
CA PHE A 244 7.90 24.52 -7.43
C PHE A 244 7.75 26.03 -7.60
N SER A 245 6.55 26.45 -7.98
CA SER A 245 6.07 27.83 -7.88
C SER A 245 4.93 27.90 -6.88
N LEU A 246 5.02 28.80 -5.91
CA LEU A 246 3.94 29.01 -4.93
C LEU A 246 2.77 29.75 -5.58
N VAL A 247 1.58 29.16 -5.52
CA VAL A 247 0.32 29.70 -6.06
C VAL A 247 -0.82 29.51 -5.05
N ASP A 248 -1.94 30.18 -5.29
CA ASP A 248 -3.14 29.95 -4.48
C ASP A 248 -3.61 28.51 -4.60
N ALA A 249 -4.06 27.93 -3.48
CA ALA A 249 -4.63 26.59 -3.49
C ALA A 249 -5.84 26.53 -4.44
N PRO A 250 -6.00 25.45 -5.22
CA PRO A 250 -7.04 25.33 -6.24
C PRO A 250 -8.44 25.03 -5.64
N LEU A 251 -8.80 25.71 -4.55
CA LEU A 251 -10.07 25.57 -3.85
C LEU A 251 -11.03 26.70 -4.25
N ASP A 252 -12.29 26.37 -4.56
CA ASP A 252 -13.33 27.37 -4.76
C ASP A 252 -13.88 27.82 -3.40
N TYR A 253 -13.27 28.84 -2.80
CA TYR A 253 -13.71 29.36 -1.50
C TYR A 253 -15.16 29.85 -1.49
N SER A 254 -15.74 30.22 -2.65
CA SER A 254 -17.12 30.69 -2.73
C SER A 254 -18.15 29.59 -2.50
N SER A 255 -17.73 28.33 -2.69
CA SER A 255 -18.57 27.15 -2.41
C SER A 255 -18.71 26.84 -0.92
N HIS A 256 -17.80 27.33 -0.08
CA HIS A 256 -17.91 27.20 1.37
C HIS A 256 -18.97 28.19 1.90
N PRO A 257 -19.83 27.81 2.89
CA PRO A 257 -20.88 28.69 3.41
C PRO A 257 -20.41 30.05 3.95
N SER A 258 -19.15 30.16 4.38
CA SER A 258 -18.54 31.43 4.83
C SER A 258 -17.93 32.27 3.70
N GLY A 259 -17.83 31.73 2.47
CA GLY A 259 -17.13 32.34 1.35
C GLY A 259 -15.61 32.42 1.51
N GLN A 260 -15.03 31.73 2.50
CA GLN A 260 -13.60 31.74 2.84
C GLN A 260 -13.16 30.35 3.32
N PHE A 261 -11.85 30.07 3.23
CA PHE A 261 -11.26 28.89 3.86
C PHE A 261 -11.14 29.09 5.38
N THR A 262 -11.70 28.18 6.16
CA THR A 262 -11.78 28.29 7.64
C THR A 262 -10.96 27.23 8.38
N CYS A 263 -10.49 26.21 7.67
CA CYS A 263 -9.78 25.08 8.27
C CYS A 263 -8.34 25.47 8.63
N HIS A 264 -7.96 25.26 9.89
CA HIS A 264 -6.58 25.41 10.34
C HIS A 264 -6.01 24.03 10.68
N PHE A 265 -4.89 23.65 10.07
CA PHE A 265 -4.34 22.31 10.27
C PHE A 265 -3.71 22.16 11.66
N PRO A 266 -4.02 21.10 12.43
CA PRO A 266 -3.20 20.74 13.59
C PRO A 266 -1.82 20.25 13.11
N SER A 267 -0.80 20.35 13.96
CA SER A 267 0.48 19.67 13.75
C SER A 267 0.70 18.68 14.90
N PRO A 268 0.63 17.35 14.66
CA PRO A 268 0.38 16.69 13.38
C PRO A 268 -1.10 16.72 12.91
N HIS A 269 -1.33 16.58 11.60
CA HIS A 269 -2.64 16.34 10.96
C HIS A 269 -2.66 15.03 10.17
N PHE A 270 -3.84 14.65 9.69
CA PHE A 270 -4.11 13.41 8.94
C PHE A 270 -4.83 13.68 7.62
N ASN A 271 -4.58 14.86 7.04
CA ASN A 271 -5.08 15.24 5.71
C ASN A 271 -4.78 14.15 4.68
N ALA A 272 -5.69 13.96 3.73
CA ALA A 272 -5.59 12.92 2.72
C ALA A 272 -6.08 13.38 1.35
N PHE A 273 -5.55 12.73 0.32
CA PHE A 273 -5.98 12.87 -1.06
C PHE A 273 -6.56 11.53 -1.53
N ILE A 274 -7.90 11.42 -1.52
CA ILE A 274 -8.62 10.15 -1.60
C ILE A 274 -10.05 10.38 -2.11
N ASP A 275 -10.57 9.45 -2.90
CA ASP A 275 -11.95 9.47 -3.42
C ASP A 275 -12.96 9.18 -2.30
N LEU A 276 -13.82 10.16 -1.98
CA LEU A 276 -14.77 10.09 -0.88
C LEU A 276 -16.24 10.11 -1.30
N ASP A 277 -16.56 10.51 -2.53
CA ASP A 277 -17.92 10.51 -3.07
C ASP A 277 -18.19 9.33 -4.05
N GLY A 278 -17.15 8.55 -4.35
CA GLY A 278 -17.19 7.33 -5.12
C GLY A 278 -17.14 7.53 -6.63
N ASP A 279 -16.75 8.70 -7.13
CA ASP A 279 -16.64 8.95 -8.57
C ASP A 279 -15.35 8.44 -9.21
N CYS A 280 -14.45 7.82 -8.43
CA CYS A 280 -13.10 7.36 -8.82
C CYS A 280 -12.07 8.48 -9.02
N LEU A 281 -12.38 9.72 -8.63
CA LEU A 281 -11.47 10.86 -8.62
C LEU A 281 -11.10 11.20 -7.18
N ALA A 282 -9.81 11.47 -6.92
CA ALA A 282 -9.41 11.82 -5.56
C ALA A 282 -9.90 13.22 -5.14
N ASP A 283 -10.44 13.28 -3.92
CA ASP A 283 -10.89 14.47 -3.22
C ASP A 283 -9.88 14.87 -2.13
N LEU A 284 -10.04 16.08 -1.60
CA LEU A 284 -9.25 16.56 -0.46
C LEU A 284 -10.02 16.41 0.84
N PHE A 285 -9.43 15.66 1.78
CA PHE A 285 -9.88 15.57 3.16
C PHE A 285 -8.92 16.35 4.06
N PHE A 286 -9.43 17.36 4.76
CA PHE A 286 -8.66 18.14 5.72
C PHE A 286 -9.12 17.86 7.15
N VAL A 287 -8.16 17.70 8.05
CA VAL A 287 -8.39 17.71 9.50
C VAL A 287 -8.12 19.12 10.02
N CYS A 288 -9.10 19.67 10.71
CA CYS A 288 -9.13 21.07 11.13
C CYS A 288 -9.21 21.18 12.66
N LEU A 289 -8.60 22.22 13.21
CA LEU A 289 -8.79 22.62 14.60
C LEU A 289 -10.19 23.21 14.81
N GLY A 290 -11.03 22.54 15.58
CA GLY A 290 -12.39 22.99 15.89
C GLY A 290 -12.46 24.10 16.95
N GLY A 291 -13.65 24.70 17.07
CA GLY A 291 -13.89 25.86 17.94
C GLY A 291 -14.06 25.53 19.43
N GLY A 292 -13.43 26.34 20.28
CA GLY A 292 -13.51 26.34 21.75
C GLY A 292 -13.87 27.70 22.35
N LYS A 293 -14.10 27.75 23.66
CA LYS A 293 -14.50 28.99 24.39
C LYS A 293 -13.46 30.12 24.37
N ARG A 294 -12.22 29.84 23.92
CA ARG A 294 -11.08 30.77 23.89
C ARG A 294 -10.33 30.76 22.54
N GLY A 295 -10.94 30.28 21.46
CA GLY A 295 -10.28 30.03 20.17
C GLY A 295 -10.25 28.55 19.83
N HIS A 296 -9.28 28.11 19.02
CA HIS A 296 -9.13 26.71 18.62
C HIS A 296 -8.88 25.77 19.82
N ASP A 297 -9.54 24.61 19.83
CA ASP A 297 -9.42 23.59 20.88
C ASP A 297 -8.82 22.31 20.27
N PRO A 298 -7.57 21.94 20.61
CA PRO A 298 -6.91 20.74 20.05
C PRO A 298 -7.58 19.43 20.46
N GLU A 299 -8.51 19.44 21.43
CA GLU A 299 -9.31 18.26 21.79
C GLU A 299 -10.56 18.09 20.93
N ARG A 300 -10.86 19.08 20.08
CA ARG A 300 -12.02 19.12 19.20
C ARG A 300 -11.52 19.29 17.78
N LEU A 301 -11.21 18.17 17.13
CA LEU A 301 -10.91 18.20 15.71
C LEU A 301 -12.21 18.09 14.91
N GLU A 302 -12.22 18.78 13.79
CA GLU A 302 -13.27 18.77 12.78
C GLU A 302 -12.63 18.32 11.46
N TYR A 303 -13.44 17.99 10.48
CA TYR A 303 -12.97 17.67 9.13
C TYR A 303 -13.71 18.51 8.09
N GLN A 304 -13.05 18.76 6.96
CA GLN A 304 -13.66 19.33 5.76
C GLN A 304 -13.35 18.43 4.57
N VAL A 305 -14.33 18.26 3.68
CA VAL A 305 -14.18 17.54 2.41
C VAL A 305 -14.39 18.51 1.25
N TRP A 306 -13.45 18.50 0.31
CA TRP A 306 -13.48 19.30 -0.91
C TRP A 306 -13.40 18.36 -2.11
N THR A 307 -14.49 18.27 -2.86
CA THR A 307 -14.62 17.32 -3.98
C THR A 307 -14.03 17.88 -5.26
N ASN A 308 -13.35 17.04 -6.03
CA ASN A 308 -12.72 17.45 -7.29
C ASN A 308 -13.75 17.49 -8.44
N THR A 309 -14.05 18.67 -8.98
CA THR A 309 -15.09 18.83 -10.01
C THR A 309 -14.58 18.90 -11.45
N LYS A 310 -13.26 18.74 -11.67
CA LYS A 310 -12.60 18.92 -12.98
C LYS A 310 -12.74 20.34 -13.57
N GLY A 311 -11.95 20.68 -14.59
CA GLY A 311 -12.14 21.88 -15.42
C GLY A 311 -11.92 23.23 -14.71
N GLY A 312 -11.09 23.26 -13.66
CA GLY A 312 -10.72 24.48 -12.94
C GLY A 312 -9.79 25.37 -13.76
N GLY A 313 -10.35 26.19 -14.66
CA GLY A 313 -9.60 27.23 -15.36
C GLY A 313 -9.21 28.40 -14.45
N GLU A 314 -8.31 29.27 -14.92
CA GLU A 314 -7.82 30.47 -14.20
C GLU A 314 -8.94 31.19 -13.42
N GLY A 315 -8.83 31.17 -12.09
CA GLY A 315 -9.73 31.89 -11.18
C GLY A 315 -10.99 31.14 -10.70
N LYS A 316 -11.21 29.88 -11.13
CA LYS A 316 -12.21 28.99 -10.52
C LYS A 316 -11.49 27.78 -9.94
N GLY A 317 -11.50 27.64 -8.61
CA GLY A 317 -10.87 26.50 -7.95
C GLY A 317 -11.45 25.16 -8.44
N LYS A 318 -10.58 24.17 -8.66
CA LYS A 318 -10.92 22.81 -9.13
C LYS A 318 -11.65 21.99 -8.06
N PHE A 319 -11.40 22.30 -6.78
CA PHE A 319 -11.98 21.60 -5.64
C PHE A 319 -13.07 22.45 -4.99
N VAL A 320 -14.25 21.86 -4.84
CA VAL A 320 -15.46 22.52 -4.33
C VAL A 320 -15.76 21.99 -2.94
N PHE A 321 -16.04 22.89 -2.00
CA PHE A 321 -16.44 22.51 -0.65
C PHE A 321 -17.71 21.67 -0.70
N LYS A 322 -17.67 20.53 -0.03
CA LYS A 322 -18.78 19.60 -0.01
C LYS A 322 -19.45 19.49 1.35
N ARG A 323 -18.65 19.32 2.40
CA ARG A 323 -19.15 19.16 3.77
C ARG A 323 -18.06 19.32 4.80
N GLU A 324 -18.52 19.53 6.03
CA GLU A 324 -17.70 19.49 7.23
C GLU A 324 -18.40 18.71 8.34
N GLY A 325 -17.64 18.24 9.32
CA GLY A 325 -18.19 17.51 10.46
C GLY A 325 -17.21 17.40 11.61
N LYS A 326 -17.67 16.83 12.73
CA LYS A 326 -16.88 16.70 13.96
C LYS A 326 -16.25 15.32 14.04
N LEU A 327 -14.97 15.29 14.39
CA LEU A 327 -14.29 14.04 14.74
C LEU A 327 -14.51 13.72 16.24
N PRO A 328 -14.37 12.44 16.63
CA PRO A 328 -14.37 12.02 18.03
C PRO A 328 -13.47 12.90 18.91
N ARG A 329 -13.94 13.21 20.12
CA ARG A 329 -13.17 14.07 21.04
C ARG A 329 -11.82 13.45 21.40
N GLY A 330 -10.77 14.26 21.37
CA GLY A 330 -9.41 13.81 21.62
C GLY A 330 -8.87 12.91 20.51
N THR A 331 -9.33 13.07 19.26
CA THR A 331 -8.78 12.38 18.08
C THR A 331 -7.25 12.49 18.05
N LYS A 332 -6.59 11.35 17.80
CA LYS A 332 -5.14 11.19 17.74
C LYS A 332 -4.65 10.72 16.38
N SER A 333 -5.49 10.05 15.59
CA SER A 333 -5.21 9.71 14.20
C SER A 333 -6.49 9.50 13.40
N VAL A 334 -6.41 9.70 12.09
CA VAL A 334 -7.43 9.32 11.10
C VAL A 334 -6.74 8.53 10.00
N THR A 335 -7.26 7.33 9.69
CA THR A 335 -6.88 6.50 8.55
C THR A 335 -8.13 6.13 7.75
N PHE A 336 -7.93 5.56 6.56
CA PHE A 336 -8.98 5.34 5.58
C PHE A 336 -9.01 3.89 5.11
N GLY A 337 -10.20 3.36 4.83
CA GLY A 337 -10.40 2.05 4.23
C GLY A 337 -11.87 1.65 4.19
N ASP A 338 -12.25 0.81 3.23
CA ASP A 338 -13.59 0.23 3.12
C ASP A 338 -13.74 -0.91 4.15
N MET A 339 -14.22 -0.58 5.36
CA MET A 339 -14.15 -1.49 6.52
C MET A 339 -15.30 -2.51 6.55
N ASP A 340 -16.39 -2.25 5.82
CA ASP A 340 -17.54 -3.15 5.73
C ASP A 340 -17.83 -3.68 4.31
N ARG A 341 -16.95 -3.39 3.36
CA ARG A 341 -16.95 -3.92 1.99
C ARG A 341 -18.22 -3.51 1.24
N ASP A 342 -18.56 -2.24 1.34
CA ASP A 342 -19.68 -1.62 0.64
C ASP A 342 -19.22 -0.79 -0.57
N GLY A 343 -17.92 -0.70 -0.82
CA GLY A 343 -17.34 0.05 -1.93
C GLY A 343 -17.26 1.55 -1.67
N THR A 344 -17.23 1.97 -0.42
CA THR A 344 -17.00 3.34 0.01
C THR A 344 -15.82 3.40 0.97
N ILE A 345 -15.14 4.55 1.05
CA ILE A 345 -14.02 4.73 1.96
C ILE A 345 -14.50 5.25 3.32
N ASP A 346 -14.32 4.46 4.37
CA ASP A 346 -14.64 4.82 5.75
C ASP A 346 -13.47 5.51 6.47
N LEU A 347 -13.78 6.18 7.60
CA LEU A 347 -12.76 6.75 8.49
C LEU A 347 -12.51 5.82 9.67
N VAL A 348 -11.25 5.45 9.90
CA VAL A 348 -10.79 4.75 11.11
C VAL A 348 -10.09 5.77 12.00
N VAL A 349 -10.73 6.11 13.12
CA VAL A 349 -10.29 7.18 14.01
C VAL A 349 -9.82 6.63 15.34
N THR A 350 -8.59 6.96 15.76
CA THR A 350 -8.17 6.74 17.15
C THR A 350 -8.43 8.00 17.97
N SER A 351 -8.97 7.85 19.18
CA SER A 351 -9.28 8.99 20.04
C SER A 351 -9.05 8.67 21.51
N CYS A 352 -8.56 9.65 22.26
CA CYS A 352 -8.25 9.55 23.69
C CYS A 352 -8.87 10.74 24.43
N PRO A 353 -10.19 10.72 24.66
CA PRO A 353 -10.86 11.76 25.44
C PRO A 353 -10.33 11.81 26.88
N LYS A 354 -10.18 13.02 27.44
CA LYS A 354 -9.86 13.19 28.87
C LYS A 354 -10.96 12.58 29.73
N SER A 355 -10.55 11.82 30.75
CA SER A 355 -11.50 11.25 31.72
C SER A 355 -12.24 12.35 32.47
N THR A 356 -13.56 12.21 32.57
CA THR A 356 -14.43 13.12 33.33
C THR A 356 -14.51 12.74 34.81
N LYS A 357 -13.92 11.60 35.22
CA LYS A 357 -13.92 11.12 36.60
C LYS A 357 -12.67 11.62 37.33
N HIS A 358 -12.85 12.48 38.32
CA HIS A 358 -11.76 13.06 39.14
C HIS A 358 -10.80 12.05 39.80
N HIS A 359 -11.19 10.77 39.91
CA HIS A 359 -10.37 9.70 40.49
C HIS A 359 -9.73 8.76 39.46
N GLN A 360 -9.90 9.02 38.16
CA GLN A 360 -9.35 8.20 37.08
C GLN A 360 -8.52 9.11 36.15
N PRO A 361 -7.26 9.41 36.50
CA PRO A 361 -6.47 10.48 35.87
C PRO A 361 -6.01 10.19 34.42
N ARG A 362 -6.54 9.17 33.74
CA ARG A 362 -5.99 8.66 32.46
C ARG A 362 -7.08 8.60 31.39
N ALA A 363 -6.72 8.94 30.15
CA ALA A 363 -7.62 8.99 29.00
C ALA A 363 -8.04 7.57 28.55
N ASP A 364 -9.34 7.39 28.29
CA ASP A 364 -9.91 6.13 27.81
C ASP A 364 -9.81 6.11 26.29
N CYS A 365 -8.69 5.60 25.77
CA CYS A 365 -8.46 5.55 24.33
C CYS A 365 -9.31 4.48 23.62
N GLN A 366 -9.90 4.84 22.50
CA GLN A 366 -10.74 3.98 21.66
C GLN A 366 -10.42 4.15 20.18
N ILE A 367 -10.79 3.14 19.40
CA ILE A 367 -10.82 3.18 17.93
C ILE A 367 -12.29 3.28 17.52
N SER A 368 -12.61 4.12 16.54
CA SER A 368 -13.97 4.33 16.04
C SER A 368 -13.97 4.27 14.52
N ILE A 369 -14.86 3.47 13.93
CA ILE A 369 -15.03 3.38 12.48
C ILE A 369 -16.27 4.19 12.11
N LEU A 370 -16.05 5.32 11.43
CA LEU A 370 -17.10 6.19 10.92
C LEU A 370 -17.37 5.82 9.46
N TYR A 371 -18.45 5.06 9.25
CA TYR A 371 -18.83 4.58 7.93
C TYR A 371 -19.26 5.70 6.98
N ASN A 372 -18.84 5.63 5.71
CA ASN A 372 -19.20 6.58 4.66
C ASN A 372 -20.48 6.14 3.95
N ARG A 373 -21.62 6.68 4.39
CA ARG A 373 -22.91 6.34 3.80
C ARG A 373 -23.04 6.96 2.41
N GLN A 374 -23.01 6.12 1.38
CA GLN A 374 -23.31 6.49 -0.01
C GLN A 374 -24.49 5.69 -0.58
N ILE A 375 -24.89 6.00 -1.82
CA ILE A 375 -25.77 5.17 -2.63
C ILE A 375 -25.24 3.72 -2.64
N PRO A 376 -26.03 2.74 -2.20
CA PRO A 376 -25.58 1.37 -2.09
C PRO A 376 -25.45 0.71 -3.46
N LEU A 377 -24.70 -0.39 -3.56
CA LEU A 377 -24.69 -1.23 -4.77
C LEU A 377 -26.08 -1.84 -5.02
N CYS A 378 -26.51 -1.92 -6.29
CA CYS A 378 -27.78 -2.54 -6.64
C CYS A 378 -27.80 -4.04 -6.33
N ASP A 379 -28.83 -4.49 -5.62
CA ASP A 379 -29.14 -5.92 -5.48
C ASP A 379 -29.59 -6.47 -6.84
N SER A 380 -29.14 -7.68 -7.18
CA SER A 380 -29.42 -8.35 -8.47
C SER A 380 -30.91 -8.56 -8.79
N SER A 381 -31.83 -8.22 -7.88
CA SER A 381 -33.29 -8.40 -8.01
C SER A 381 -34.11 -7.12 -8.19
N SER A 382 -33.52 -5.92 -8.12
CA SER A 382 -34.27 -4.66 -8.27
C SER A 382 -33.75 -3.84 -9.45
N SER A 383 -34.54 -3.78 -10.51
CA SER A 383 -34.33 -2.85 -11.62
C SER A 383 -34.42 -1.41 -11.12
N SER A 384 -33.47 -0.59 -11.56
CA SER A 384 -33.41 0.86 -11.37
C SER A 384 -34.70 1.58 -11.81
N SER A 385 -35.64 1.77 -10.90
CA SER A 385 -36.72 2.73 -11.09
C SER A 385 -36.40 3.99 -10.29
N ALA A 386 -36.12 5.07 -11.03
CA ALA A 386 -36.02 6.42 -10.48
C ALA A 386 -37.30 6.75 -9.68
N GLY A 387 -37.22 6.66 -8.35
CA GLY A 387 -38.34 7.00 -7.48
C GLY A 387 -38.27 6.43 -6.06
N GLU A 388 -37.75 5.22 -5.85
CA GLU A 388 -37.55 4.63 -4.51
C GLU A 388 -36.25 3.80 -4.50
N GLY A 389 -35.24 4.29 -3.76
CA GLY A 389 -33.96 3.61 -3.55
C GLY A 389 -32.99 3.67 -4.74
N ALA A 390 -32.35 4.83 -4.96
CA ALA A 390 -31.24 4.91 -5.91
C ALA A 390 -30.09 3.99 -5.45
N CYS A 391 -29.58 3.16 -6.36
CA CYS A 391 -28.46 2.26 -6.12
C CYS A 391 -27.47 2.35 -7.30
N ARG A 392 -26.23 1.93 -7.05
CA ARG A 392 -25.11 1.98 -8.00
C ARG A 392 -25.09 0.71 -8.85
N ASP A 393 -25.05 0.88 -10.16
CA ASP A 393 -24.92 -0.24 -11.10
C ASP A 393 -23.51 -0.86 -10.98
N PRO A 394 -23.38 -2.19 -10.88
CA PRO A 394 -22.08 -2.89 -10.94
C PRO A 394 -21.22 -2.55 -12.18
N GLU A 395 -21.81 -2.11 -13.27
CA GLU A 395 -21.11 -1.65 -14.48
C GLU A 395 -20.78 -0.14 -14.47
N ALA A 396 -21.26 0.61 -13.46
CA ALA A 396 -21.04 2.05 -13.30
C ALA A 396 -20.59 2.40 -11.87
N LEU A 397 -19.56 1.72 -11.37
CA LEU A 397 -19.08 1.91 -10.00
C LEU A 397 -18.46 3.29 -9.75
N CYS A 398 -17.96 3.98 -10.77
CA CYS A 398 -17.42 5.34 -10.69
C CYS A 398 -18.52 6.38 -10.95
N THR A 399 -19.47 6.46 -10.02
CA THR A 399 -20.59 7.42 -10.07
C THR A 399 -20.60 8.20 -8.77
N ALA A 400 -20.46 9.52 -8.84
CA ALA A 400 -20.49 10.40 -7.67
C ALA A 400 -21.81 10.28 -6.91
N ASP A 401 -21.74 10.17 -5.59
CA ASP A 401 -22.88 10.42 -4.71
C ASP A 401 -22.80 11.84 -4.14
N PRO A 402 -23.65 12.79 -4.56
CA PRO A 402 -23.62 14.13 -4.00
C PRO A 402 -24.04 14.20 -2.52
N ASP A 403 -24.68 13.18 -1.97
CA ASP A 403 -25.22 13.21 -0.60
C ASP A 403 -24.37 12.41 0.42
N PHE A 404 -23.28 11.75 -0.02
CA PHE A 404 -22.40 10.85 0.77
C PHE A 404 -22.09 11.36 2.17
N GLY A 405 -22.12 10.61 3.26
CA GLY A 405 -21.75 11.19 4.56
C GLY A 405 -21.28 10.23 5.63
N PHE A 406 -20.38 10.70 6.48
CA PHE A 406 -19.85 9.87 7.57
C PHE A 406 -20.83 9.75 8.73
N THR A 407 -20.94 8.55 9.27
CA THR A 407 -21.59 8.33 10.56
C THR A 407 -20.89 9.10 11.67
N THR A 408 -21.64 9.48 12.68
CA THR A 408 -21.15 10.11 13.90
C THR A 408 -21.24 9.11 15.05
N PRO A 409 -20.41 9.26 16.10
CA PRO A 409 -20.47 8.39 17.28
C PRO A 409 -21.85 8.30 17.94
N ASP A 410 -22.73 9.29 17.71
CA ASP A 410 -24.09 9.34 18.25
C ASP A 410 -25.10 8.50 17.42
N ASP A 411 -24.76 8.11 16.19
CA ASP A 411 -25.67 7.43 15.26
C ASP A 411 -25.93 5.95 15.61
N GLY A 412 -25.25 5.37 16.61
CA GLY A 412 -25.41 3.97 17.05
C GLY A 412 -24.95 2.90 16.03
N GLU A 413 -24.63 3.33 14.81
CA GLU A 413 -24.13 2.52 13.69
C GLU A 413 -22.59 2.49 13.63
N THR A 414 -21.92 3.51 14.17
CA THR A 414 -20.47 3.54 14.35
C THR A 414 -19.97 2.35 15.17
N THR A 415 -18.87 1.75 14.72
CA THR A 415 -18.19 0.67 15.44
C THR A 415 -17.16 1.27 16.39
N ILE A 416 -17.32 1.04 17.70
CA ILE A 416 -16.40 1.55 18.73
C ILE A 416 -15.68 0.40 19.41
N ILE A 417 -14.35 0.43 19.36
CA ILE A 417 -13.46 -0.59 19.91
C ILE A 417 -12.65 0.04 21.05
N ARG A 418 -12.89 -0.42 22.28
CA ARG A 418 -12.02 -0.11 23.41
C ARG A 418 -11.02 -1.23 23.58
N VAL A 419 -9.72 -0.90 23.54
CA VAL A 419 -8.64 -1.91 23.62
C VAL A 419 -8.71 -2.71 24.92
N GLU A 420 -9.17 -2.09 26.00
CA GLU A 420 -9.38 -2.76 27.30
C GLU A 420 -10.47 -3.84 27.27
N ASP A 421 -11.44 -3.74 26.35
CA ASP A 421 -12.53 -4.70 26.21
C ASP A 421 -12.14 -5.92 25.36
N LEU A 422 -10.99 -5.87 24.65
CA LEU A 422 -10.53 -6.94 23.75
C LEU A 422 -9.84 -8.11 24.46
N ALA A 423 -9.45 -7.96 25.72
CA ALA A 423 -8.78 -9.02 26.46
C ALA A 423 -9.80 -10.10 26.89
N PRO A 424 -9.66 -11.36 26.43
CA PRO A 424 -10.53 -12.42 26.92
C PRO A 424 -10.34 -12.62 28.42
N SER A 425 -11.45 -12.84 29.13
CA SER A 425 -11.44 -13.23 30.54
C SER A 425 -10.84 -14.62 30.69
N GLY A 426 -9.51 -14.72 30.78
CA GLY A 426 -8.77 -15.96 31.01
C GLY A 426 -7.50 -16.07 30.17
N GLY A 427 -6.33 -15.94 30.80
CA GLY A 427 -5.06 -16.30 30.17
C GLY A 427 -4.90 -17.83 30.08
N HIS A 428 -4.00 -18.29 29.21
CA HIS A 428 -3.68 -19.70 28.99
C HIS A 428 -3.28 -20.46 30.28
N ASP A 429 -2.86 -19.72 31.32
CA ASP A 429 -2.41 -20.22 32.63
C ASP A 429 -3.36 -19.92 33.80
N GLY A 430 -4.62 -19.51 33.54
CA GLY A 430 -5.56 -19.12 34.60
C GLY A 430 -5.21 -17.82 35.34
N LYS A 431 -4.17 -17.10 34.91
CA LYS A 431 -3.88 -15.73 35.34
C LYS A 431 -4.70 -14.73 34.50
N PRO A 432 -5.26 -13.67 35.09
CA PRO A 432 -5.90 -12.61 34.31
C PRO A 432 -4.87 -11.97 33.37
N ARG A 433 -5.19 -11.91 32.06
CA ARG A 433 -4.37 -11.14 31.09
C ARG A 433 -4.34 -9.68 31.56
N ARG A 434 -3.16 -9.06 31.49
CA ARG A 434 -2.98 -7.67 31.93
C ARG A 434 -3.76 -6.74 31.01
N ARG A 435 -4.43 -5.74 31.57
CA ARG A 435 -5.12 -4.70 30.78
C ARG A 435 -4.09 -3.93 29.96
N ARG A 436 -4.40 -3.67 28.70
CA ARG A 436 -3.56 -2.92 27.77
C ARG A 436 -4.32 -1.71 27.24
N ARG A 437 -3.60 -0.65 26.87
CA ARG A 437 -4.15 0.59 26.33
C ARG A 437 -3.54 0.89 24.96
N LEU A 438 -4.30 1.55 24.11
CA LEU A 438 -3.81 2.03 22.82
C LEU A 438 -2.67 3.03 22.99
N VAL A 439 -1.62 2.89 22.19
CA VAL A 439 -0.53 3.85 22.05
C VAL A 439 -0.75 4.61 20.76
N THR A 440 -0.81 5.94 20.84
CA THR A 440 -1.14 6.79 19.68
C THR A 440 0.05 7.64 19.20
N GLN A 441 1.22 7.50 19.81
CA GLN A 441 2.43 8.25 19.44
C GLN A 441 3.69 7.47 19.86
N SER A 442 4.71 7.47 19.01
CA SER A 442 6.06 7.04 19.37
C SER A 442 6.81 8.20 20.01
N ALA A 443 7.49 7.94 21.14
CA ALA A 443 8.19 8.97 21.92
C ALA A 443 9.63 8.58 22.28
N ALA A 444 10.16 7.48 21.74
CA ALA A 444 11.53 7.04 22.04
C ALA A 444 12.56 7.88 21.27
N GLY A 445 12.76 9.12 21.73
CA GLY A 445 13.84 10.02 21.31
C GLY A 445 13.75 10.56 19.88
N PHE A 446 12.62 10.36 19.18
CA PHE A 446 12.36 10.96 17.88
C PHE A 446 12.10 12.46 18.03
N LYS A 447 12.82 13.26 17.24
CA LYS A 447 12.68 14.72 17.17
C LYS A 447 11.62 15.06 16.12
N GLY A 448 10.49 15.61 16.58
CA GLY A 448 9.30 15.86 15.76
C GLY A 448 8.13 14.97 16.16
N SER A 449 7.03 15.07 15.42
CA SER A 449 5.83 14.28 15.67
C SER A 449 5.89 12.93 14.95
N PHE A 450 5.71 11.85 15.70
CA PHE A 450 5.58 10.48 15.15
C PHE A 450 4.27 9.84 15.67
N PRO A 451 3.12 10.27 15.14
CA PRO A 451 1.83 9.68 15.50
C PRO A 451 1.76 8.22 15.06
N LEU A 452 1.08 7.39 15.85
CA LEU A 452 0.82 5.98 15.49
C LEU A 452 -0.61 5.85 14.98
N LEU A 453 -0.72 5.36 13.75
CA LEU A 453 -1.98 5.10 13.08
C LEU A 453 -2.51 3.71 13.46
N ALA A 454 -3.82 3.51 13.41
CA ALA A 454 -4.39 2.17 13.31
C ALA A 454 -4.25 1.73 11.85
N SER A 455 -3.22 0.91 11.57
CA SER A 455 -2.88 0.53 10.20
C SER A 455 -3.91 -0.45 9.66
N VAL A 456 -4.54 -0.08 8.54
CA VAL A 456 -5.60 -0.85 7.87
C VAL A 456 -4.95 -1.81 6.87
N GLY A 457 -5.29 -3.09 6.94
CA GLY A 457 -4.80 -4.11 6.02
C GLY A 457 -5.51 -5.43 6.23
N ASP A 458 -5.71 -6.21 5.16
CA ASP A 458 -6.38 -7.49 5.20
C ASP A 458 -5.36 -8.63 5.35
N PHE A 459 -5.04 -8.99 6.60
CA PHE A 459 -3.98 -9.97 6.87
C PHE A 459 -4.46 -11.40 6.59
N ASN A 460 -5.76 -11.64 6.62
CA ASN A 460 -6.36 -12.96 6.43
C ASN A 460 -6.91 -13.20 5.01
N ILE A 461 -6.85 -12.15 4.17
CA ILE A 461 -7.21 -12.16 2.76
C ILE A 461 -8.71 -12.52 2.57
N ASP A 462 -9.59 -12.14 3.52
CA ASP A 462 -11.03 -12.41 3.45
C ASP A 462 -11.84 -11.30 2.73
N GLY A 463 -11.17 -10.20 2.39
CA GLY A 463 -11.70 -9.01 1.75
C GLY A 463 -12.35 -8.02 2.69
N TYR A 464 -12.14 -8.15 4.01
CA TYR A 464 -12.53 -7.17 5.01
C TYR A 464 -11.28 -6.71 5.76
N PRO A 465 -10.96 -5.41 5.74
CA PRO A 465 -9.73 -4.94 6.38
C PRO A 465 -9.69 -5.18 7.89
N ASP A 466 -8.52 -5.58 8.37
CA ASP A 466 -8.16 -5.73 9.77
C ASP A 466 -7.32 -4.53 10.24
N LEU A 467 -7.06 -4.46 11.55
CA LEU A 467 -6.28 -3.36 12.14
C LEU A 467 -5.02 -3.86 12.85
N LEU A 468 -3.88 -3.27 12.54
CA LEU A 468 -2.64 -3.41 13.30
C LEU A 468 -2.45 -2.20 14.20
N ILE A 469 -2.28 -2.46 15.50
CA ILE A 469 -2.19 -1.42 16.53
C ILE A 469 -1.03 -1.69 17.50
N VAL A 470 -0.57 -0.63 18.16
CA VAL A 470 0.41 -0.72 19.26
C VAL A 470 -0.30 -0.50 20.59
N THR A 471 -0.07 -1.38 21.56
CA THR A 471 -0.67 -1.29 22.89
C THR A 471 0.39 -1.37 23.99
N ALA A 472 0.19 -0.62 25.06
CA ALA A 472 1.03 -0.62 26.24
C ALA A 472 0.31 -1.24 27.45
N ASP A 473 1.03 -1.95 28.30
CA ASP A 473 0.50 -2.43 29.57
C ASP A 473 0.03 -1.29 30.47
N GLU A 474 -1.11 -1.49 31.14
CA GLU A 474 -1.72 -0.44 31.95
C GLU A 474 -0.83 0.00 33.14
N HIS A 475 -0.09 -0.94 33.72
CA HIS A 475 0.76 -0.74 34.88
C HIS A 475 2.24 -0.54 34.52
N ASN A 476 2.67 -1.04 33.36
CA ASN A 476 4.00 -0.83 32.81
C ASN A 476 3.94 -0.21 31.39
N PRO A 477 3.85 1.12 31.25
CA PRO A 477 3.77 1.79 29.94
C PRO A 477 4.95 1.53 29.00
N LYS A 478 6.08 0.99 29.50
CA LYS A 478 7.22 0.58 28.68
C LYS A 478 6.98 -0.73 27.96
N ASP A 479 6.17 -1.63 28.53
CA ASP A 479 5.78 -2.88 27.89
C ASP A 479 4.81 -2.59 26.74
N LYS A 480 5.34 -2.18 25.59
CA LYS A 480 4.61 -1.94 24.34
C LYS A 480 4.68 -3.18 23.45
N ARG A 481 3.56 -3.53 22.81
CA ARG A 481 3.39 -4.68 21.93
C ARG A 481 2.61 -4.29 20.68
N ALA A 482 2.89 -4.93 19.56
CA ALA A 482 2.03 -4.90 18.37
C ALA A 482 0.92 -5.95 18.50
N GLN A 483 -0.28 -5.63 18.04
CA GLN A 483 -1.45 -6.51 18.11
C GLN A 483 -2.31 -6.37 16.85
N ILE A 484 -2.82 -7.49 16.36
CA ILE A 484 -3.73 -7.55 15.21
C ILE A 484 -5.15 -7.68 15.73
N LEU A 485 -6.04 -6.84 15.24
CA LEU A 485 -7.47 -6.91 15.46
C LEU A 485 -8.14 -7.42 14.20
N GLU A 486 -8.65 -8.64 14.26
CA GLU A 486 -9.35 -9.28 13.16
C GLU A 486 -10.79 -8.76 13.08
N SER A 487 -11.18 -8.27 11.91
CA SER A 487 -12.54 -7.91 11.56
C SER A 487 -13.36 -9.19 11.39
N VAL A 488 -14.42 -9.36 12.19
CA VAL A 488 -15.27 -10.56 12.15
C VAL A 488 -16.75 -10.19 12.16
N PRO A 489 -17.62 -11.00 11.53
CA PRO A 489 -19.06 -10.81 11.61
C PRO A 489 -19.55 -10.72 13.05
N CYS A 490 -20.48 -9.81 13.30
CA CYS A 490 -20.95 -9.57 14.65
C CYS A 490 -21.65 -10.77 15.28
N SER A 491 -21.21 -11.13 16.49
CA SER A 491 -21.86 -12.10 17.38
C SER A 491 -21.84 -11.57 18.82
N GLY A 492 -22.59 -12.20 19.73
CA GLY A 492 -22.91 -11.62 21.05
C GLY A 492 -21.71 -11.31 21.97
N ALA A 493 -20.50 -11.79 21.66
CA ALA A 493 -19.29 -11.57 22.45
C ALA A 493 -18.21 -10.75 21.73
N ILE A 494 -18.46 -10.25 20.51
CA ILE A 494 -17.47 -9.51 19.72
C ILE A 494 -17.52 -8.01 20.08
N VAL A 495 -16.35 -7.42 20.32
CA VAL A 495 -16.21 -6.00 20.64
C VAL A 495 -16.54 -5.15 19.40
N GLY A 496 -17.20 -4.01 19.59
CA GLY A 496 -17.64 -3.15 18.48
C GLY A 496 -19.01 -3.51 17.91
N CYS A 497 -19.58 -4.66 18.30
CA CYS A 497 -20.91 -5.10 17.85
C CYS A 497 -22.10 -4.58 18.67
N GLY A 498 -21.83 -3.87 19.77
CA GLY A 498 -22.85 -3.25 20.59
C GLY A 498 -23.24 -1.88 20.06
N GLY A 499 -24.51 -1.68 19.71
CA GLY A 499 -25.10 -0.34 19.72
C GLY A 499 -25.07 0.17 21.17
N GLY A 500 -24.72 1.44 21.38
CA GLY A 500 -24.65 2.04 22.71
C GLY A 500 -25.90 1.72 23.54
N GLY A 501 -25.71 1.01 24.65
CA GLY A 501 -26.75 0.67 25.61
C GLY A 501 -26.78 -0.82 25.95
N GLY A 502 -26.36 -1.16 27.17
CA GLY A 502 -26.52 -2.49 27.74
C GLY A 502 -28.00 -2.90 27.71
N GLY A 503 -28.36 -3.72 26.73
CA GLY A 503 -29.71 -4.18 26.50
C GLY A 503 -29.65 -5.53 25.78
N SER A 504 -29.62 -6.59 26.57
CA SER A 504 -29.94 -7.94 26.11
C SER A 504 -31.36 -7.95 25.56
N GLY A 505 -31.53 -8.37 24.30
CA GLY A 505 -32.82 -8.76 23.73
C GLY A 505 -33.32 -7.87 22.60
N GLY A 506 -33.62 -8.49 21.47
CA GLY A 506 -34.36 -7.89 20.36
C GLY A 506 -33.65 -8.05 19.03
N GLY A 507 -34.09 -9.03 18.24
CA GLY A 507 -33.72 -9.13 16.83
C GLY A 507 -34.29 -7.94 16.07
N ASP A 508 -33.40 -7.10 15.56
CA ASP A 508 -33.70 -6.17 14.49
C ASP A 508 -32.84 -6.57 13.28
N GLY A 509 -33.46 -6.59 12.09
CA GLY A 509 -32.82 -6.98 10.83
C GLY A 509 -31.59 -6.13 10.47
N ARG A 510 -31.42 -4.97 11.13
CA ARG A 510 -30.26 -4.06 11.06
C ARG A 510 -28.92 -4.63 11.56
N ARG A 511 -28.90 -5.81 12.20
CA ARG A 511 -27.65 -6.47 12.63
C ARG A 511 -26.99 -7.36 11.57
N ARG A 512 -27.65 -7.59 10.42
CA ARG A 512 -27.09 -8.42 9.34
C ARG A 512 -26.04 -7.60 8.58
N GLY A 513 -24.79 -8.06 8.59
CA GLY A 513 -23.68 -7.45 7.84
C GLY A 513 -22.69 -6.63 8.68
N ARG A 514 -23.05 -6.21 9.91
CA ARG A 514 -22.11 -5.49 10.79
C ARG A 514 -20.94 -6.39 11.20
N ARG A 515 -19.75 -5.80 11.26
CA ARG A 515 -18.54 -6.43 11.77
C ARG A 515 -18.07 -5.78 13.06
N GLY A 516 -17.41 -6.56 13.88
CA GLY A 516 -16.70 -6.09 15.06
C GLY A 516 -15.31 -6.70 15.08
N PHE A 517 -14.58 -6.51 16.16
CA PHE A 517 -13.16 -6.85 16.20
C PHE A 517 -12.84 -7.80 17.35
N ARG A 518 -11.91 -8.71 17.11
CA ARG A 518 -11.33 -9.58 18.12
C ARG A 518 -9.81 -9.58 18.00
N LEU A 519 -9.13 -9.78 19.13
CA LEU A 519 -7.68 -9.89 19.15
C LEU A 519 -7.22 -11.23 18.56
N VAL A 520 -6.30 -11.19 17.59
CA VAL A 520 -5.62 -12.39 17.06
C VAL A 520 -4.63 -12.88 18.11
N THR A 521 -4.69 -14.17 18.45
CA THR A 521 -3.88 -14.79 19.52
C THR A 521 -3.29 -16.12 19.08
N ASN A 522 -4.11 -16.97 18.46
CA ASN A 522 -3.67 -18.25 17.91
C ASN A 522 -2.67 -18.02 16.78
N GLY A 523 -1.42 -18.48 16.92
CA GLY A 523 -0.41 -18.31 15.87
C GLY A 523 0.25 -16.93 15.87
N ALA A 524 -0.09 -16.05 16.80
CA ALA A 524 0.47 -14.70 16.88
C ALA A 524 1.68 -14.60 17.84
N GLU A 525 2.22 -15.73 18.30
CA GLU A 525 3.23 -15.76 19.37
C GLU A 525 4.52 -15.03 18.97
N ALA A 526 4.91 -15.08 17.68
CA ALA A 526 6.06 -14.34 17.16
C ALA A 526 5.90 -12.83 17.35
N LEU A 527 4.70 -12.30 17.11
CA LEU A 527 4.39 -10.88 17.29
C LEU A 527 4.25 -10.52 18.78
N GLU A 528 3.60 -11.37 19.59
CA GLU A 528 3.41 -11.13 21.03
C GLU A 528 4.74 -11.10 21.80
N GLN A 529 5.79 -11.77 21.32
CA GLN A 529 7.11 -11.82 21.97
C GLN A 529 7.94 -10.54 21.81
N ILE A 530 7.67 -9.74 20.78
CA ILE A 530 8.41 -8.49 20.50
C ILE A 530 8.05 -7.43 21.54
N ASP A 531 9.04 -6.93 22.29
CA ASP A 531 8.89 -5.88 23.30
C ASP A 531 9.32 -4.50 22.78
N ASP A 532 9.09 -3.47 23.61
CA ASP A 532 9.50 -2.08 23.33
C ASP A 532 9.12 -1.59 21.92
N VAL A 533 7.94 -2.02 21.44
CA VAL A 533 7.42 -1.67 20.11
C VAL A 533 7.13 -0.17 20.02
N GLU A 534 7.74 0.49 19.04
CA GLU A 534 7.56 1.91 18.77
C GLU A 534 6.64 2.17 17.58
N SER A 535 6.64 1.32 16.55
CA SER A 535 5.63 1.35 15.48
C SER A 535 5.47 -0.03 14.82
N ALA A 536 4.36 -0.26 14.11
CA ALA A 536 4.10 -1.49 13.38
C ALA A 536 3.28 -1.19 12.10
N HIS A 537 3.64 -1.80 10.98
CA HIS A 537 3.07 -1.50 9.65
C HIS A 537 2.93 -2.76 8.80
N TRP A 538 1.87 -2.82 7.99
CA TRP A 538 1.69 -3.86 6.97
C TRP A 538 2.61 -3.62 5.78
N VAL A 539 3.19 -4.69 5.23
CA VAL A 539 3.97 -4.67 3.99
C VAL A 539 3.98 -6.07 3.38
N ASP A 540 3.95 -6.19 2.06
CA ASP A 540 4.17 -7.47 1.35
C ASP A 540 5.60 -7.45 0.82
N ILE A 541 6.54 -7.86 1.67
CA ILE A 541 7.98 -7.58 1.48
C ILE A 541 8.63 -8.45 0.41
N ASP A 542 8.28 -9.73 0.37
CA ASP A 542 8.77 -10.67 -0.65
C ASP A 542 7.80 -10.81 -1.82
N ASP A 543 6.88 -9.86 -1.91
CA ASP A 543 5.80 -9.76 -2.88
C ASP A 543 4.88 -10.99 -2.86
N ASP A 544 4.98 -11.92 -1.89
CA ASP A 544 4.37 -13.26 -1.90
C ASP A 544 2.83 -13.27 -1.87
N GLY A 545 2.23 -12.09 -1.76
CA GLY A 545 0.78 -11.90 -1.79
C GLY A 545 0.15 -12.08 -0.43
N THR A 546 0.96 -11.97 0.64
CA THR A 546 0.48 -11.91 2.02
C THR A 546 0.97 -10.61 2.66
N LEU A 547 0.15 -10.06 3.56
CA LEU A 547 0.59 -8.89 4.33
C LEU A 547 1.44 -9.34 5.51
N ASP A 548 2.75 -9.19 5.36
CA ASP A 548 3.75 -9.27 6.43
C ASP A 548 3.71 -8.00 7.29
N ILE A 549 4.47 -8.02 8.39
CA ILE A 549 4.50 -6.95 9.37
C ILE A 549 5.93 -6.49 9.61
N LEU A 550 6.17 -5.20 9.40
CA LEU A 550 7.34 -4.51 9.95
C LEU A 550 7.00 -4.06 11.38
N VAL A 551 7.81 -4.44 12.35
CA VAL A 551 7.78 -3.92 13.72
C VAL A 551 9.07 -3.16 14.01
N GLN A 552 8.96 -1.91 14.45
CA GLN A 552 10.12 -1.10 14.84
C GLN A 552 10.22 -1.07 16.36
N GLN A 553 11.21 -1.75 16.92
CA GLN A 553 11.50 -1.71 18.35
C GLN A 553 12.38 -0.52 18.70
N SER A 554 12.29 -0.04 19.94
CA SER A 554 13.27 0.90 20.50
C SER A 554 14.69 0.30 20.45
N GLY A 555 15.71 1.12 20.17
CA GLY A 555 17.11 0.67 20.03
C GLY A 555 17.78 0.08 21.28
N GLY A 556 17.04 -0.13 22.38
CA GLY A 556 17.53 -0.74 23.61
C GLY A 556 18.36 0.19 24.52
N ALA A 557 18.75 -0.33 25.69
CA ALA A 557 19.51 0.43 26.69
C ALA A 557 20.92 0.79 26.17
N GLY A 558 21.23 2.09 26.10
CA GLY A 558 22.50 2.61 25.57
C GLY A 558 22.40 3.20 24.17
N SER A 559 21.28 3.00 23.47
CA SER A 559 20.97 3.73 22.24
C SER A 559 20.50 5.16 22.54
N SER A 560 20.78 6.09 21.63
CA SER A 560 20.44 7.51 21.77
C SER A 560 19.62 7.99 20.58
N GLY A 561 18.79 9.03 20.79
CA GLY A 561 17.99 9.63 19.72
C GLY A 561 16.84 8.73 19.26
N ALA A 562 16.55 8.77 17.97
CA ALA A 562 15.51 8.02 17.29
C ALA A 562 15.90 6.57 16.96
N ALA A 563 16.86 5.95 17.67
CA ALA A 563 17.33 4.61 17.36
C ALA A 563 16.19 3.57 17.31
N ARG A 564 16.13 2.77 16.24
CA ARG A 564 15.15 1.70 16.04
C ARG A 564 15.78 0.42 15.50
N TYR A 565 15.30 -0.71 16.01
CA TYR A 565 15.63 -2.04 15.53
C TYR A 565 14.43 -2.61 14.75
N PRO A 566 14.54 -2.85 13.43
CA PRO A 566 13.46 -3.42 12.65
C PRO A 566 13.40 -4.95 12.85
N VAL A 567 12.19 -5.46 13.02
CA VAL A 567 11.87 -6.89 13.03
C VAL A 567 10.75 -7.13 12.05
N PHE A 568 10.94 -8.07 11.14
CA PHE A 568 9.95 -8.50 10.18
C PHE A 568 9.28 -9.77 10.67
N ILE A 569 7.95 -9.77 10.61
CA ILE A 569 7.12 -10.93 10.90
C ILE A 569 6.42 -11.32 9.62
N LYS A 570 6.72 -12.53 9.15
CA LYS A 570 6.07 -13.13 8.00
C LYS A 570 4.71 -13.70 8.35
N ASN A 571 3.71 -13.41 7.53
CA ASN A 571 2.35 -13.91 7.64
C ASN A 571 2.19 -15.19 6.83
N ASN A 572 1.82 -16.29 7.49
CA ASN A 572 1.62 -17.58 6.83
C ASN A 572 0.24 -18.19 7.13
N TYR A 573 -0.77 -17.38 7.49
CA TYR A 573 -2.08 -17.93 7.87
C TYR A 573 -2.93 -18.45 6.70
N PHE A 574 -2.92 -17.77 5.55
CA PHE A 574 -3.94 -17.97 4.51
C PHE A 574 -3.33 -18.03 3.11
N HIS A 575 -2.58 -19.10 2.83
CA HIS A 575 -1.93 -19.36 1.55
C HIS A 575 -2.87 -19.85 0.43
N ASP A 576 -4.15 -20.08 0.75
CA ASP A 576 -5.17 -20.60 -0.17
C ASP A 576 -6.21 -19.56 -0.61
N ALA A 577 -6.12 -18.34 -0.09
CA ALA A 577 -6.99 -17.23 -0.46
C ALA A 577 -6.42 -16.44 -1.65
N PHE A 578 -7.28 -15.68 -2.31
CA PHE A 578 -6.91 -14.90 -3.47
C PHE A 578 -6.71 -13.44 -3.10
N PHE A 579 -5.68 -12.79 -3.64
CA PHE A 579 -5.44 -11.37 -3.48
C PHE A 579 -5.39 -10.63 -4.82
N LEU A 580 -5.46 -9.30 -4.75
CA LEU A 580 -5.16 -8.39 -5.85
C LEU A 580 -4.23 -7.30 -5.35
N LYS A 581 -3.10 -7.13 -6.04
CA LYS A 581 -2.16 -6.02 -5.83
C LYS A 581 -2.26 -5.07 -7.02
N ALA A 582 -2.44 -3.78 -6.78
CA ALA A 582 -2.64 -2.80 -7.85
C ALA A 582 -1.80 -1.55 -7.61
N GLN A 583 -1.21 -1.03 -8.69
CA GLN A 583 -0.43 0.21 -8.66
C GLN A 583 -0.74 1.07 -9.89
N VAL A 584 -0.96 2.36 -9.67
CA VAL A 584 -1.05 3.39 -10.70
C VAL A 584 0.24 4.21 -10.68
N LEU A 585 0.84 4.43 -11.84
CA LEU A 585 1.99 5.31 -12.03
C LEU A 585 1.54 6.75 -12.34
N ASN A 586 2.47 7.70 -12.34
CA ASN A 586 2.18 9.11 -12.64
C ASN A 586 2.09 9.43 -14.15
N GLY A 587 2.32 8.46 -15.04
CA GLY A 587 2.23 8.72 -16.47
C GLY A 587 3.39 9.53 -17.07
N ALA A 588 4.57 9.56 -16.46
CA ALA A 588 5.74 10.27 -16.98
C ALA A 588 6.13 9.86 -18.42
N CYS A 589 6.03 8.57 -18.74
CA CYS A 589 6.42 8.01 -20.03
C CYS A 589 5.42 6.93 -20.48
N GLN A 590 5.22 6.74 -21.79
CA GLN A 590 4.25 5.75 -22.30
C GLN A 590 4.59 4.31 -21.92
N GLY A 591 5.88 3.99 -21.84
CA GLY A 591 6.34 2.66 -21.44
C GLY A 591 7.82 2.60 -21.16
N TRP A 592 8.65 3.22 -22.00
CA TRP A 592 10.07 3.44 -21.73
C TRP A 592 10.32 4.94 -21.59
N CYS A 593 11.06 5.32 -20.56
CA CYS A 593 11.60 6.66 -20.41
C CYS A 593 12.92 6.77 -21.15
N GLU A 594 13.15 7.92 -21.77
CA GLU A 594 14.39 8.19 -22.50
C GLU A 594 15.47 8.73 -21.55
N PRO A 595 16.75 8.33 -21.76
CA PRO A 595 17.90 8.84 -21.01
C PRO A 595 17.98 10.36 -20.98
N ARG A 596 18.49 10.92 -19.88
CA ARG A 596 18.82 12.35 -19.83
C ARG A 596 19.89 12.68 -20.89
N PRO A 597 19.69 13.71 -21.73
CA PRO A 597 20.65 14.08 -22.77
C PRO A 597 22.06 14.33 -22.19
N GLY A 598 23.08 13.70 -22.79
CA GLY A 598 24.47 13.86 -22.35
C GLY A 598 24.90 12.98 -21.17
N THR A 599 24.07 12.03 -20.74
CA THR A 599 24.41 11.01 -19.74
C THR A 599 24.56 9.63 -20.37
N ASP A 600 25.27 8.71 -19.70
CA ASP A 600 25.41 7.30 -20.11
C ASP A 600 24.21 6.42 -19.66
N GLU A 601 23.10 7.07 -19.29
CA GLU A 601 21.89 6.41 -18.81
C GLU A 601 21.26 5.52 -19.89
N GLN A 602 20.80 4.33 -19.49
CA GLN A 602 20.05 3.45 -20.37
C GLN A 602 18.56 3.77 -20.28
N ARG A 603 17.80 3.47 -21.34
CA ARG A 603 16.32 3.54 -21.30
C ARG A 603 15.81 2.68 -20.15
N TYR A 604 14.87 3.20 -19.37
CA TYR A 604 14.32 2.53 -18.19
C TYR A 604 12.79 2.53 -18.20
N ARG A 605 12.20 1.71 -17.33
CA ARG A 605 10.75 1.64 -17.12
C ARG A 605 10.37 2.55 -15.94
N PRO A 606 9.23 3.26 -15.99
CA PRO A 606 8.82 4.20 -14.94
C PRO A 606 8.22 3.50 -13.71
N PHE A 607 8.68 2.29 -13.36
CA PHE A 607 8.05 1.47 -12.32
C PHE A 607 8.25 2.02 -10.91
N GLY A 608 9.31 2.80 -10.70
CA GLY A 608 9.56 3.49 -9.43
C GLY A 608 8.58 4.63 -9.13
N SER A 609 7.89 5.18 -10.13
CA SER A 609 6.98 6.32 -9.95
C SER A 609 5.85 5.99 -8.95
N SER A 610 5.88 6.65 -7.79
CA SER A 610 4.78 6.65 -6.82
C SER A 610 3.80 7.76 -7.12
N TYR A 611 2.50 7.45 -7.13
CA TYR A 611 1.43 8.40 -7.43
C TYR A 611 0.37 8.39 -6.32
N SER A 612 -0.02 9.58 -5.83
CA SER A 612 -0.97 9.74 -4.73
C SER A 612 -2.38 9.99 -5.25
N GLY A 613 -3.39 9.36 -4.65
CA GLY A 613 -4.80 9.61 -5.01
C GLY A 613 -5.34 8.73 -6.14
N ALA A 614 -4.73 7.56 -6.42
CA ALA A 614 -5.38 6.57 -7.27
C ALA A 614 -6.54 5.90 -6.53
N SER A 615 -7.66 5.65 -7.22
CA SER A 615 -8.82 4.93 -6.70
C SER A 615 -8.99 3.61 -7.44
N PHE A 616 -9.21 2.52 -6.71
CA PHE A 616 -9.52 1.20 -7.26
C PHE A 616 -10.88 0.76 -6.74
N LYS A 617 -11.79 0.39 -7.64
CA LYS A 617 -13.14 -0.04 -7.27
C LYS A 617 -13.56 -1.23 -8.11
N PHE A 618 -14.08 -2.26 -7.48
CA PHE A 618 -14.53 -3.46 -8.18
C PHE A 618 -15.67 -4.14 -7.44
N THR A 619 -16.27 -5.15 -8.08
CA THR A 619 -17.22 -6.03 -7.41
C THR A 619 -16.76 -7.48 -7.42
N VAL A 620 -17.11 -8.20 -6.36
CA VAL A 620 -16.80 -9.60 -6.14
C VAL A 620 -17.97 -10.29 -5.46
N LEU A 621 -18.05 -11.61 -5.58
CA LEU A 621 -19.07 -12.38 -4.90
C LEU A 621 -18.55 -12.80 -3.53
N ASP A 622 -19.35 -12.52 -2.50
CA ASP A 622 -19.08 -13.06 -1.17
C ASP A 622 -19.40 -14.57 -1.11
N PRO A 623 -18.96 -15.29 -0.05
CA PRO A 623 -19.27 -16.72 0.08
C PRO A 623 -20.76 -17.05 0.19
N THR A 624 -21.62 -16.05 0.43
CA THR A 624 -23.09 -16.21 0.42
C THR A 624 -23.68 -16.08 -0.98
N GLY A 625 -22.87 -15.69 -1.97
CA GLY A 625 -23.26 -15.45 -3.35
C GLY A 625 -23.78 -14.03 -3.60
N ALA A 626 -23.72 -13.13 -2.62
CA ALA A 626 -24.11 -11.74 -2.80
C ALA A 626 -22.96 -10.94 -3.42
N ARG A 627 -23.29 -10.04 -4.34
CA ARG A 627 -22.32 -9.14 -4.96
C ARG A 627 -21.97 -8.02 -3.98
N ARG A 628 -20.69 -7.84 -3.72
CA ARG A 628 -20.13 -6.80 -2.85
C ARG A 628 -19.21 -5.91 -3.67
N SER A 629 -19.31 -4.60 -3.46
CA SER A 629 -18.33 -3.65 -3.97
C SER A 629 -17.19 -3.52 -3.00
N THR A 630 -16.00 -3.18 -3.50
CA THR A 630 -14.85 -2.92 -2.64
C THR A 630 -14.06 -1.76 -3.21
N GLN A 631 -13.59 -0.85 -2.35
CA GLN A 631 -12.79 0.29 -2.74
C GLN A 631 -11.45 0.34 -1.99
N PHE A 632 -10.37 0.65 -2.71
CA PHE A 632 -9.04 0.89 -2.17
C PHE A 632 -8.44 2.16 -2.76
N ALA A 633 -7.58 2.81 -1.99
CA ALA A 633 -6.86 4.01 -2.41
C ALA A 633 -5.35 3.77 -2.39
N GLN A 634 -4.64 4.36 -3.34
CA GLN A 634 -3.18 4.39 -3.34
C GLN A 634 -2.66 5.67 -2.69
N LEU A 635 -1.73 5.50 -1.74
CA LEU A 635 -1.02 6.60 -1.07
C LEU A 635 -1.93 7.77 -0.64
N PRO A 636 -3.02 7.53 0.10
CA PRO A 636 -3.91 8.61 0.51
C PRO A 636 -3.26 9.57 1.52
N GLN A 637 -2.22 9.14 2.24
CA GLN A 637 -1.53 9.93 3.28
C GLN A 637 -0.01 9.68 3.23
N SER A 638 0.80 10.73 3.39
CA SER A 638 2.27 10.63 3.37
C SER A 638 3.00 11.47 4.43
N SER A 639 2.29 12.26 5.24
CA SER A 639 2.89 13.10 6.28
C SER A 639 3.15 12.33 7.59
N TYR A 640 4.14 12.80 8.35
CA TYR A 640 4.46 12.34 9.71
C TYR A 640 4.82 10.86 9.80
N MET A 641 5.63 10.36 8.86
CA MET A 641 6.12 8.97 8.86
C MET A 641 4.97 7.94 8.76
N SER A 642 3.96 8.20 7.92
CA SER A 642 2.77 7.33 7.75
C SER A 642 3.11 5.92 7.24
N LEU A 643 4.25 5.76 6.55
CA LEU A 643 4.76 4.48 6.04
C LEU A 643 3.75 3.71 5.16
N SER A 644 3.00 4.43 4.31
CA SER A 644 2.14 3.81 3.30
C SER A 644 2.98 3.18 2.18
N THR A 645 2.51 2.07 1.63
CA THR A 645 3.14 1.38 0.49
C THR A 645 2.81 2.07 -0.84
N PRO A 646 3.67 1.99 -1.86
CA PRO A 646 3.43 2.62 -3.16
C PRO A 646 2.32 1.95 -3.99
N TYR A 647 1.86 0.78 -3.57
CA TYR A 647 0.75 0.03 -4.16
C TYR A 647 -0.43 -0.10 -3.18
N ALA A 648 -1.61 -0.40 -3.72
CA ALA A 648 -2.76 -0.85 -2.98
C ALA A 648 -2.83 -2.39 -2.97
N TYR A 649 -3.24 -2.95 -1.84
CA TYR A 649 -3.40 -4.39 -1.65
C TYR A 649 -4.81 -4.70 -1.15
N CYS A 650 -5.39 -5.78 -1.68
CA CYS A 650 -6.71 -6.24 -1.31
C CYS A 650 -6.78 -7.77 -1.27
N GLY A 651 -7.38 -8.33 -0.22
CA GLY A 651 -7.84 -9.71 -0.23
C GLY A 651 -9.20 -9.86 -0.93
N LEU A 652 -9.34 -10.93 -1.71
CA LEU A 652 -10.56 -11.25 -2.43
C LEU A 652 -11.37 -12.35 -1.72
N GLY A 653 -10.76 -13.09 -0.80
CA GLY A 653 -11.34 -14.29 -0.20
C GLY A 653 -11.07 -15.54 -1.04
N ARG A 654 -11.63 -16.68 -0.60
CA ARG A 654 -11.36 -18.01 -1.18
C ARG A 654 -12.21 -18.38 -2.40
N THR A 655 -13.31 -17.66 -2.65
CA THR A 655 -14.34 -18.06 -3.64
C THR A 655 -14.27 -17.29 -4.95
N ASN A 656 -13.37 -16.31 -5.06
CA ASN A 656 -13.30 -15.43 -6.22
C ASN A 656 -12.24 -15.92 -7.21
N ASN A 657 -12.68 -16.59 -8.27
CA ASN A 657 -11.79 -17.10 -9.32
C ASN A 657 -11.46 -16.06 -10.41
N TYR A 658 -12.21 -14.95 -10.46
CA TYR A 658 -11.94 -13.80 -11.33
C TYR A 658 -12.60 -12.55 -10.77
N VAL A 659 -12.04 -11.37 -11.07
CA VAL A 659 -12.70 -10.07 -10.86
C VAL A 659 -13.28 -9.62 -12.20
N GLU A 660 -14.58 -9.39 -12.24
CA GLU A 660 -15.32 -9.09 -13.47
C GLU A 660 -14.92 -7.74 -14.06
N ASN A 661 -15.05 -6.68 -13.26
CA ASN A 661 -14.77 -5.30 -13.62
C ASN A 661 -13.93 -4.66 -12.52
N LEU A 662 -12.73 -4.20 -12.88
CA LEU A 662 -11.88 -3.36 -12.03
C LEU A 662 -11.82 -1.96 -12.61
N PHE A 663 -12.45 -1.02 -11.90
CA PHE A 663 -12.37 0.39 -12.21
C PHE A 663 -11.12 0.98 -11.56
N VAL A 664 -10.34 1.71 -12.35
CA VAL A 664 -9.11 2.37 -11.90
C VAL A 664 -9.18 3.83 -12.28
N GLY A 665 -9.18 4.69 -11.26
CA GLY A 665 -9.25 6.15 -11.37
C GLY A 665 -7.89 6.82 -11.23
N SER A 666 -7.74 7.94 -11.94
CA SER A 666 -6.61 8.88 -11.84
C SER A 666 -7.12 10.31 -11.63
N THR A 667 -6.22 11.24 -11.34
CA THR A 667 -6.51 12.66 -11.12
C THR A 667 -6.46 13.51 -12.37
N ARG A 668 -6.21 12.87 -13.53
CA ARG A 668 -6.18 13.55 -14.83
C ARG A 668 -7.43 14.40 -15.03
N ASP A 669 -7.21 15.68 -15.33
CA ASP A 669 -8.29 16.62 -15.61
C ASP A 669 -8.82 16.42 -17.05
N GLN A 670 -9.62 15.38 -17.21
CA GLN A 670 -10.22 14.99 -18.50
C GLN A 670 -11.65 14.48 -18.29
N PRO A 671 -12.50 14.48 -19.33
CA PRO A 671 -13.89 14.05 -19.21
C PRO A 671 -14.04 12.68 -18.53
N GLN A 672 -13.26 11.69 -18.97
CA GLN A 672 -13.22 10.35 -18.40
C GLN A 672 -11.87 10.08 -17.72
N HIS A 673 -11.80 10.18 -16.40
CA HIS A 673 -10.58 10.05 -15.61
C HIS A 673 -10.30 8.62 -15.10
N PHE A 674 -11.12 7.64 -15.51
CA PHE A 674 -11.00 6.25 -15.08
C PHE A 674 -11.12 5.27 -16.27
N ILE A 675 -10.56 4.08 -16.09
CA ILE A 675 -10.73 2.93 -17.00
C ILE A 675 -11.43 1.79 -16.29
N ASN A 676 -12.13 0.96 -17.05
CA ASN A 676 -12.54 -0.38 -16.61
C ASN A 676 -11.57 -1.41 -17.19
N VAL A 677 -11.16 -2.37 -16.37
CA VAL A 677 -10.34 -3.52 -16.77
C VAL A 677 -11.12 -4.78 -16.45
N GLU A 678 -11.46 -5.51 -17.51
CA GLU A 678 -12.31 -6.69 -17.43
C GLU A 678 -11.48 -7.98 -17.27
N GLY A 679 -12.03 -8.94 -16.54
CA GLY A 679 -11.50 -10.31 -16.49
C GLY A 679 -10.13 -10.43 -15.80
N ILE A 680 -9.95 -9.75 -14.67
CA ILE A 680 -8.70 -9.81 -13.91
C ILE A 680 -8.56 -11.17 -13.22
N ILE A 681 -7.40 -11.80 -13.42
CA ILE A 681 -7.03 -13.07 -12.79
C ILE A 681 -6.52 -12.76 -11.37
N PRO A 682 -7.05 -13.41 -10.32
CA PRO A 682 -6.55 -13.23 -8.96
C PRO A 682 -5.10 -13.70 -8.77
N ASN A 683 -4.47 -13.36 -7.65
CA ASN A 683 -3.05 -13.62 -7.37
C ASN A 683 -2.12 -13.01 -8.43
N SER A 684 -2.46 -11.79 -8.84
CA SER A 684 -1.73 -11.02 -9.82
C SER A 684 -1.46 -9.61 -9.30
N GLN A 685 -0.44 -8.99 -9.88
CA GLN A 685 -0.16 -7.58 -9.73
C GLN A 685 -0.56 -6.87 -11.02
N ILE A 686 -1.44 -5.87 -10.92
CA ILE A 686 -1.80 -5.00 -12.03
C ILE A 686 -1.11 -3.65 -11.90
N LEU A 687 -0.42 -3.25 -12.97
CA LEU A 687 0.23 -1.96 -13.09
C LEU A 687 -0.47 -1.15 -14.17
N ILE A 688 -0.97 0.02 -13.80
CA ILE A 688 -1.65 0.95 -14.70
C ILE A 688 -0.78 2.19 -14.87
N ASN A 689 -0.52 2.55 -16.13
CA ASN A 689 0.26 3.74 -16.44
C ASN A 689 -0.62 4.71 -17.25
N PRO A 690 -1.14 5.78 -16.62
CA PRO A 690 -2.01 6.77 -17.23
C PRO A 690 -1.21 7.79 -18.04
N TYR A 691 -0.38 7.31 -18.97
CA TYR A 691 0.30 8.18 -19.93
C TYR A 691 -0.71 8.75 -20.93
N GLN A 692 -0.54 10.03 -21.26
CA GLN A 692 -1.38 10.74 -22.21
C GLN A 692 -0.50 11.55 -23.16
N SER A 693 -0.69 11.35 -24.45
CA SER A 693 -0.03 12.15 -25.47
C SER A 693 -0.65 13.55 -25.53
N GLU A 694 0.16 14.54 -25.91
CA GLU A 694 -0.29 15.92 -26.07
C GLU A 694 -1.50 16.02 -27.02
N GLY A 695 -2.54 16.74 -26.59
CA GLY A 695 -3.76 17.00 -27.37
C GLY A 695 -4.77 15.85 -27.44
N VAL A 696 -4.57 14.77 -26.67
CA VAL A 696 -5.54 13.68 -26.50
C VAL A 696 -6.14 13.81 -25.11
N ASP A 697 -7.46 13.94 -24.96
CA ASP A 697 -8.18 14.13 -23.67
C ASP A 697 -9.03 12.90 -23.30
N GLU A 698 -8.48 11.69 -23.48
CA GLU A 698 -9.17 10.42 -23.21
C GLU A 698 -8.20 9.34 -22.69
N PRO A 699 -8.68 8.34 -21.94
CA PRO A 699 -7.83 7.31 -21.34
C PRO A 699 -7.36 6.23 -22.32
N SER A 700 -7.53 6.42 -23.64
CA SER A 700 -7.19 5.43 -24.67
C SER A 700 -5.68 5.13 -24.74
N GLY A 701 -4.83 6.08 -24.31
CA GLY A 701 -3.38 5.93 -24.23
C GLY A 701 -2.87 5.16 -23.01
N TRP A 702 -3.74 4.85 -22.05
CA TRP A 702 -3.33 4.21 -20.80
C TRP A 702 -2.90 2.78 -21.02
N THR A 703 -1.72 2.42 -20.49
CA THR A 703 -1.21 1.05 -20.60
C THR A 703 -1.50 0.26 -19.33
N LYS A 704 -1.82 -1.03 -19.53
CA LYS A 704 -2.23 -1.97 -18.48
C LYS A 704 -1.30 -3.17 -18.55
N THR A 705 -0.55 -3.44 -17.49
CA THR A 705 0.37 -4.58 -17.43
C THR A 705 -0.06 -5.50 -16.30
N LEU A 706 -0.26 -6.77 -16.60
CA LEU A 706 -0.63 -7.79 -15.64
C LEU A 706 0.55 -8.73 -15.42
N TYR A 707 1.08 -8.74 -14.20
CA TYR A 707 2.10 -9.69 -13.78
C TYR A 707 1.44 -10.86 -13.07
N LEU A 708 1.58 -12.04 -13.67
CA LEU A 708 1.10 -13.28 -13.07
C LEU A 708 2.21 -13.88 -12.22
N ARG A 709 1.90 -14.14 -10.95
CA ARG A 709 2.77 -14.96 -10.12
C ARG A 709 2.74 -16.41 -10.65
N PRO A 710 3.89 -16.99 -11.06
CA PRO A 710 3.94 -18.42 -11.31
C PRO A 710 3.76 -19.17 -9.97
N GLY A 711 2.76 -20.05 -9.89
CA GLY A 711 2.59 -20.88 -8.70
C GLY A 711 3.76 -21.84 -8.51
N ASP A 712 4.16 -22.09 -7.25
CA ASP A 712 5.26 -23.01 -6.88
C ASP A 712 5.13 -24.43 -7.47
N TRP A 713 3.92 -24.82 -7.85
CA TRP A 713 3.61 -26.13 -8.41
C TRP A 713 3.87 -26.23 -9.92
N ILE A 714 4.07 -25.11 -10.63
CA ILE A 714 4.24 -25.09 -12.10
C ILE A 714 5.38 -26.00 -12.56
N PRO A 715 6.61 -25.92 -11.99
CA PRO A 715 7.71 -26.81 -12.40
C PRO A 715 7.36 -28.29 -12.21
N TRP A 716 6.64 -28.63 -11.13
CA TRP A 716 6.22 -30.00 -10.85
C TRP A 716 5.22 -30.52 -11.87
N VAL A 717 4.23 -29.70 -12.22
CA VAL A 717 3.27 -30.04 -13.28
C VAL A 717 3.98 -30.17 -14.62
N THR A 718 4.96 -29.31 -14.92
CA THR A 718 5.78 -29.44 -16.13
C THR A 718 6.53 -30.77 -16.16
N VAL A 719 7.15 -31.17 -15.04
CA VAL A 719 7.86 -32.47 -14.94
C VAL A 719 6.90 -33.64 -15.14
N VAL A 720 5.73 -33.63 -14.50
CA VAL A 720 4.72 -34.69 -14.65
C VAL A 720 4.20 -34.75 -16.10
N LEU A 721 3.97 -33.59 -16.72
CA LEU A 721 3.50 -33.50 -18.11
C LEU A 721 4.56 -34.01 -19.08
N LEU A 722 5.84 -33.67 -18.88
CA LEU A 722 6.96 -34.19 -19.67
C LEU A 722 7.09 -35.71 -19.52
N ALA A 723 6.97 -36.24 -18.30
CA ALA A 723 7.00 -37.67 -18.06
C ALA A 723 5.83 -38.40 -18.75
N ALA A 724 4.63 -37.83 -18.72
CA ALA A 724 3.46 -38.36 -19.42
C ALA A 724 3.65 -38.35 -20.93
N ILE A 725 4.16 -37.25 -21.50
CA ILE A 725 4.46 -37.14 -22.94
C ILE A 725 5.49 -38.18 -23.36
N LEU A 726 6.56 -38.36 -22.57
CA LEU A 726 7.61 -39.34 -22.87
C LEU A 726 7.09 -40.77 -22.78
N GLY A 727 6.27 -41.06 -21.76
CA GLY A 727 5.58 -42.35 -21.62
C GLY A 727 4.67 -42.68 -22.80
N LEU A 728 3.83 -41.73 -23.23
CA LEU A 728 2.99 -41.88 -24.42
C LEU A 728 3.85 -42.04 -25.69
N GLY A 729 4.93 -41.27 -25.82
CA GLY A 729 5.89 -41.39 -26.93
C GLY A 729 6.51 -42.78 -27.03
N ILE A 730 6.91 -43.38 -25.90
CA ILE A 730 7.41 -44.76 -25.87
C ILE A 730 6.34 -45.75 -26.34
N VAL A 731 5.11 -45.63 -25.85
CA VAL A 731 4.01 -46.52 -26.26
C VAL A 731 3.77 -46.42 -27.76
N VAL A 732 3.72 -45.21 -28.32
CA VAL A 732 3.56 -44.98 -29.75
C VAL A 732 4.71 -45.60 -30.54
N ILE A 733 5.97 -45.42 -30.10
CA ILE A 733 7.14 -46.03 -30.76
C ILE A 733 7.07 -47.56 -30.72
N VAL A 734 6.71 -48.15 -29.58
CA VAL A 734 6.60 -49.62 -29.44
C VAL A 734 5.52 -50.17 -30.36
N LEU A 735 4.34 -49.53 -30.39
CA LEU A 735 3.25 -49.92 -31.29
C LEU A 735 3.66 -49.78 -32.76
N HIS A 736 4.32 -48.68 -33.13
CA HIS A 736 4.78 -48.45 -34.50
C HIS A 736 5.85 -49.47 -34.93
N LEU A 737 6.78 -49.83 -34.04
CA LEU A 737 7.78 -50.86 -34.31
C LEU A 737 7.13 -52.25 -34.44
N ARG A 738 6.07 -52.53 -33.69
CA ARG A 738 5.32 -53.79 -33.78
C ARG A 738 4.53 -53.88 -35.08
N GLU A 739 3.82 -52.82 -35.42
CA GLU A 739 3.09 -52.68 -36.69
C GLU A 739 4.05 -52.85 -37.89
N LYS A 740 5.20 -52.15 -37.87
CA LYS A 740 6.21 -52.28 -38.94
C LYS A 740 6.75 -53.71 -39.08
N ARG A 741 6.93 -54.43 -37.96
CA ARG A 741 7.36 -55.84 -37.99
C ARG A 741 6.28 -56.76 -38.57
N GLU A 742 5.01 -56.53 -38.24
CA GLU A 742 3.88 -57.28 -38.77
C GLU A 742 3.71 -57.02 -40.29
N ASP A 743 3.82 -55.77 -40.73
CA ASP A 743 3.81 -55.39 -42.16
C ASP A 743 4.96 -56.01 -42.97
N GLU A 744 6.17 -56.02 -42.41
CA GLU A 744 7.31 -56.68 -43.04
C GLU A 744 7.11 -58.19 -43.16
N ALA A 745 6.50 -58.84 -42.17
CA ALA A 745 6.17 -60.26 -42.21
C ALA A 745 5.10 -60.56 -43.27
N GLU A 746 4.05 -59.74 -43.37
CA GLU A 746 3.04 -59.85 -44.43
C GLU A 746 3.62 -59.64 -45.83
N ARG A 747 4.50 -58.65 -46.01
CA ARG A 747 5.17 -58.42 -47.31
C ARG A 747 5.99 -59.62 -47.75
N ARG A 748 6.76 -60.23 -46.83
CA ARG A 748 7.54 -61.44 -47.14
C ARG A 748 6.63 -62.62 -47.48
N ALA A 749 5.53 -62.80 -46.75
CA ALA A 749 4.55 -63.84 -47.06
C ALA A 749 3.91 -63.66 -48.44
N ARG A 750 3.53 -62.43 -48.82
CA ARG A 750 2.98 -62.11 -50.15
C ARG A 750 4.00 -62.31 -51.28
N LEU A 751 5.27 -61.96 -51.07
CA LEU A 751 6.33 -62.21 -52.05
C LEU A 751 6.57 -63.71 -52.25
N LEU A 752 6.50 -64.50 -51.17
CA LEU A 752 6.62 -65.96 -51.23
C LEU A 752 5.43 -66.59 -51.98
N SER A 753 4.20 -66.13 -51.74
CA SER A 753 3.02 -66.62 -52.47
C SER A 753 3.06 -66.25 -53.96
N LEU A 754 3.58 -65.08 -54.31
CA LEU A 754 3.75 -64.68 -55.71
C LEU A 754 4.80 -65.52 -56.44
N ASN A 755 5.92 -65.83 -55.79
CA ASN A 755 6.93 -66.74 -56.35
C ASN A 755 6.41 -68.17 -56.55
N PHE A 756 5.51 -68.64 -55.69
CA PHE A 756 4.86 -69.95 -55.84
C PHE A 756 3.79 -70.00 -56.93
N GLN A 757 3.18 -68.86 -57.29
CA GLN A 757 2.23 -68.78 -58.41
C GLN A 757 2.90 -68.58 -59.78
N ALA A 758 4.19 -68.22 -59.79
CA ALA A 758 4.99 -68.00 -61.01
C ALA A 758 5.77 -69.25 -61.47
N LEU A 759 5.72 -70.34 -60.70
CA LEU A 759 6.19 -71.69 -61.05
C LEU A 759 4.97 -72.56 -61.40
#